data_AF-A0A6N9L9J1-F1
#
_entry.id   AF-A0A6N9L9J1-F1
#
_cell.length_a   1.000
_cell.length_b   1.000
_cell.length_c   1.000
_cell.angle_alpha   90.00
_cell.angle_beta   90.00
_cell.angle_gamma   90.00
#
_symmetry.space_group_name_H-M   'P 1'
#
loop_
_entity.id
_entity.type
_entity.pdbx_description
1 polymer ?
#
loop_
_entity_poly.entity_id
_entity_poly.type
_entity_poly.pdbx_seq_one_letter_code
_entity_poly.pdbx_strand_id
1 'polypeptide(L)'
;MGEESNRNQSYVWSSVEYGNYIYLGTCWNPISGIYYRNLKNNLTSLFEKRGDKNPGQKAGTVATNILNVMYDGNFPDGATSTKGTPCILRVNKYTYETELVYVEKESSAFVNWNGYRMAIEYKGKLYFACAGYPTSRLLQIDPKTKATKVIMQKTAENSDFSNGIRGLTVMNGKLLVSLATDGADPDHMFENGSQLPQDYQNAIKAIAKKNVRYKDDNPRMEGVRLLETDDPENVDSWKVIANQETFDNLPACWIRDSINGGGLWDLAEFNGSLYVSMLTGKTDATTGVTNKQGFAVYRGDPQKDGSWKWTPIIGDTSKGAKYEFGLGKKQSCAGNLYVYKDHLYIGGYNDPMLDLAEIGNKADFHLLYQDLKNPACLNRMDKNGNIELINDDGFGAASTQYLWRFSEYNNKLVIGTFDITTLAKGFTQLTDGSLSEMTPEEFKKKMDYVEDLLESLKKDPSDIAVASEDEFVDEMMDQLEDMKDIVEGDNRSREVDQDIVEVYDELIENYKKFVKPLLHEIDPELEKQIDDIILNSTVENFVYYYGCSQIVSKQEAGCDVLVSSDGVHFDALTRNGFNDKYNHGGRAFIPTDNGLFIGMANPFWGTQLWRITDGSENPIPDTDKTDKPNTDKTDKPEIKEDQPSDKGNTTIKPTETKKEDKKKVNTGDHTQVMIYVSAIVISSLALVLLKRKKVEN
;
A
#
# COMPACT_ATOMS: atom_id res chain seq x y z
N MET A 1 -20.20 11.70 14.20
CA MET A 1 -19.88 11.41 12.79
C MET A 1 -19.87 9.89 12.63
N GLY A 2 -20.41 9.35 11.55
CA GLY A 2 -20.54 7.90 11.31
C GLY A 2 -19.27 7.26 10.72
N GLU A 3 -19.41 6.09 10.06
CA GLU A 3 -18.30 5.37 9.42
C GLU A 3 -17.60 6.17 8.31
N GLU A 4 -18.28 7.15 7.74
CA GLU A 4 -17.78 8.05 6.70
C GLU A 4 -16.68 9.01 7.17
N SER A 5 -16.61 9.28 8.47
CA SER A 5 -15.55 10.12 9.08
C SER A 5 -14.57 9.30 9.91
N ASN A 6 -14.60 7.97 9.76
CA ASN A 6 -13.66 7.10 10.45
C ASN A 6 -12.27 7.23 9.81
N ARG A 7 -11.22 7.37 10.64
CA ARG A 7 -9.82 7.42 10.21
C ARG A 7 -9.36 6.23 9.37
N ASN A 8 -10.07 5.10 9.42
CA ASN A 8 -9.78 3.97 8.57
C ASN A 8 -10.22 4.19 7.10
N GLN A 9 -11.08 5.17 6.80
CA GLN A 9 -11.29 5.68 5.43
C GLN A 9 -10.05 6.44 4.98
N SER A 10 -9.00 5.70 4.65
CA SER A 10 -7.61 6.22 4.64
C SER A 10 -7.12 6.61 3.26
N TYR A 11 -7.91 6.31 2.22
CA TYR A 11 -7.57 6.63 0.83
C TYR A 11 -8.82 7.20 0.17
N VAL A 12 -8.66 8.26 -0.61
CA VAL A 12 -9.52 8.43 -1.79
C VAL A 12 -8.89 7.56 -2.88
N TRP A 13 -9.45 6.39 -3.14
CA TRP A 13 -8.82 5.42 -4.04
C TRP A 13 -9.24 5.62 -5.49
N SER A 14 -10.43 6.16 -5.69
CA SER A 14 -10.94 6.58 -7.00
C SER A 14 -11.80 7.83 -6.89
N SER A 15 -11.99 8.48 -8.04
CA SER A 15 -12.81 9.67 -8.13
C SER A 15 -13.36 9.88 -9.52
N VAL A 16 -14.51 10.55 -9.61
CA VAL A 16 -15.09 11.01 -10.89
C VAL A 16 -15.91 12.28 -10.65
N GLU A 17 -15.84 13.24 -11.57
CA GLU A 17 -16.62 14.47 -11.52
C GLU A 17 -17.96 14.30 -12.23
N TYR A 18 -19.03 14.90 -11.69
CA TYR A 18 -20.30 15.06 -12.40
C TYR A 18 -21.05 16.31 -11.92
N GLY A 19 -21.28 17.25 -12.84
CA GLY A 19 -21.97 18.51 -12.54
C GLY A 19 -21.23 19.33 -11.48
N ASN A 20 -21.92 19.71 -10.40
CA ASN A 20 -21.34 20.48 -9.29
C ASN A 20 -20.63 19.61 -8.24
N TYR A 21 -20.52 18.30 -8.44
CA TYR A 21 -20.02 17.37 -7.44
C TYR A 21 -18.82 16.57 -7.95
N ILE A 22 -17.90 16.30 -7.04
CA ILE A 22 -16.87 15.27 -7.18
C ILE A 22 -17.27 14.08 -6.33
N TYR A 23 -17.25 12.89 -6.91
CA TYR A 23 -17.58 11.65 -6.22
C TYR A 23 -16.29 10.92 -5.88
N LEU A 24 -16.17 10.48 -4.63
CA LEU A 24 -14.96 9.92 -4.05
C LEU A 24 -15.25 8.50 -3.56
N GLY A 25 -14.54 7.52 -4.10
CA GLY A 25 -14.57 6.14 -3.64
C GLY A 25 -13.44 5.90 -2.65
N THR A 26 -13.75 5.53 -1.41
CA THR A 26 -12.74 5.34 -0.37
C THR A 26 -12.18 3.91 -0.33
N CYS A 27 -11.06 3.74 0.36
CA CYS A 27 -10.52 2.44 0.76
C CYS A 27 -10.39 2.34 2.27
N TRP A 28 -10.85 1.23 2.83
CA TRP A 28 -10.73 0.94 4.25
C TRP A 28 -9.34 0.35 4.54
N ASN A 29 -8.54 1.12 5.29
CA ASN A 29 -7.12 0.96 5.61
C ASN A 29 -6.49 -0.40 5.26
N PRO A 30 -6.09 -0.59 3.98
CA PRO A 30 -5.47 -1.82 3.54
C PRO A 30 -4.11 -2.04 4.20
N ILE A 31 -3.36 -0.96 4.47
CA ILE A 31 -1.99 -1.07 4.98
C ILE A 31 -1.99 -1.59 6.41
N SER A 32 -2.78 -1.04 7.34
CA SER A 32 -2.88 -1.62 8.70
C SER A 32 -3.19 -3.11 8.62
N GLY A 33 -4.27 -3.43 7.88
CA GLY A 33 -4.79 -4.79 7.83
C GLY A 33 -3.76 -5.78 7.30
N ILE A 34 -3.00 -5.41 6.25
CA ILE A 34 -1.97 -6.29 5.67
C ILE A 34 -0.84 -6.53 6.68
N TYR A 35 -0.28 -5.47 7.26
CA TYR A 35 0.83 -5.58 8.21
C TYR A 35 0.47 -6.42 9.43
N TYR A 36 -0.67 -6.11 10.05
CA TYR A 36 -1.13 -6.83 11.23
C TYR A 36 -1.38 -8.31 10.96
N ARG A 37 -2.05 -8.63 9.84
CA ARG A 37 -2.34 -10.02 9.49
C ARG A 37 -1.05 -10.81 9.25
N ASN A 38 -0.07 -10.22 8.56
CA ASN A 38 1.21 -10.87 8.31
C ASN A 38 1.95 -11.15 9.62
N LEU A 39 2.15 -10.13 10.46
CA LEU A 39 2.78 -10.28 11.78
C LEU A 39 2.06 -11.35 12.63
N LYS A 40 0.73 -11.24 12.75
CA LYS A 40 -0.08 -12.17 13.54
C LYS A 40 0.06 -13.61 13.05
N ASN A 41 0.02 -13.84 11.74
CA ASN A 41 0.09 -15.18 11.18
C ASN A 41 1.42 -15.87 11.52
N ASN A 42 2.55 -15.16 11.40
CA ASN A 42 3.86 -15.73 11.74
C ASN A 42 4.02 -15.97 13.24
N LEU A 43 3.63 -14.98 14.05
CA LEU A 43 3.70 -15.09 15.51
C LEU A 43 2.83 -16.21 16.04
N THR A 44 1.68 -16.49 15.41
CA THR A 44 0.80 -17.61 15.80
C THR A 44 1.55 -18.94 15.74
N SER A 45 2.21 -19.23 14.61
CA SER A 45 3.00 -20.46 14.47
C SER A 45 4.13 -20.56 15.49
N LEU A 46 4.76 -19.42 15.81
CA LEU A 46 5.81 -19.38 16.83
C LEU A 46 5.28 -19.69 18.23
N PHE A 47 4.16 -19.09 18.62
CA PHE A 47 3.56 -19.31 19.94
C PHE A 47 2.93 -20.70 20.07
N GLU A 48 2.44 -21.27 18.97
CA GLU A 48 2.04 -22.69 18.91
C GLU A 48 3.23 -23.60 19.24
N LYS A 49 4.39 -23.40 18.59
CA LYS A 49 5.61 -24.17 18.88
C LYS A 49 6.16 -23.93 20.29
N ARG A 50 5.99 -22.72 20.84
CA ARG A 50 6.35 -22.41 22.24
C ARG A 50 5.45 -23.10 23.27
N GLY A 51 4.26 -23.54 22.84
CA GLY A 51 3.24 -24.11 23.72
C GLY A 51 2.49 -23.07 24.56
N ASP A 52 2.36 -21.81 24.09
CA ASP A 52 1.52 -20.82 24.76
C ASP A 52 0.04 -21.19 24.69
N LYS A 53 -0.72 -20.72 25.67
CA LYS A 53 -2.18 -20.77 25.62
C LYS A 53 -2.69 -19.76 24.58
N ASN A 54 -3.73 -20.12 23.84
CA ASN A 54 -4.40 -19.27 22.84
C ASN A 54 -3.42 -18.51 21.91
N PRO A 55 -2.52 -19.22 21.19
CA PRO A 55 -1.40 -18.62 20.47
C PRO A 55 -1.82 -17.56 19.44
N GLY A 56 -2.95 -17.75 18.76
CA GLY A 56 -3.49 -16.77 17.82
C GLY A 56 -4.00 -15.48 18.47
N GLN A 57 -4.50 -15.53 19.70
CA GLN A 57 -4.89 -14.33 20.45
C GLN A 57 -3.65 -13.57 20.89
N LYS A 58 -2.68 -14.28 21.48
CA LYS A 58 -1.38 -13.73 21.89
C LYS A 58 -0.64 -13.08 20.73
N ALA A 59 -0.58 -13.76 19.59
CA ALA A 59 -0.02 -13.24 18.35
C ALA A 59 -0.68 -11.93 17.91
N GLY A 60 -2.00 -11.80 18.07
CA GLY A 60 -2.71 -10.55 17.79
C GLY A 60 -2.29 -9.41 18.73
N THR A 61 -2.18 -9.67 20.03
CA THR A 61 -1.70 -8.68 21.00
C THR A 61 -0.27 -8.24 20.69
N VAL A 62 0.64 -9.19 20.49
CA VAL A 62 2.06 -8.91 20.19
C VAL A 62 2.18 -8.14 18.86
N ALA A 63 1.45 -8.53 17.81
CA ALA A 63 1.46 -7.81 16.54
C ALA A 63 0.98 -6.35 16.69
N THR A 64 -0.04 -6.12 17.52
CA THR A 64 -0.52 -4.76 17.84
C THR A 64 0.57 -3.94 18.53
N ASN A 65 1.24 -4.52 19.53
CA ASN A 65 2.27 -3.83 20.30
C ASN A 65 3.51 -3.52 19.46
N ILE A 66 3.90 -4.43 18.55
CA ILE A 66 4.96 -4.18 17.56
C ILE A 66 4.63 -2.94 16.73
N LEU A 67 3.41 -2.84 16.21
CA LEU A 67 2.99 -1.68 15.40
C LEU A 67 2.93 -0.39 16.22
N ASN A 68 2.54 -0.46 17.50
CA ASN A 68 2.55 0.69 18.39
C ASN A 68 3.98 1.19 18.64
N VAL A 69 4.95 0.30 18.83
CA VAL A 69 6.37 0.66 18.96
C VAL A 69 6.90 1.30 17.67
N MET A 70 6.60 0.72 16.51
CA MET A 70 7.08 1.22 15.22
C MET A 70 6.49 2.59 14.85
N TYR A 71 5.21 2.82 15.19
CA TYR A 71 4.47 3.98 14.68
C TYR A 71 3.95 4.91 15.79
N ASP A 72 4.48 4.78 17.01
CA ASP A 72 4.14 5.60 18.19
C ASP A 72 2.64 5.63 18.51
N GLY A 73 1.98 4.49 18.26
CA GLY A 73 0.52 4.32 18.40
C GLY A 73 -0.33 5.14 17.41
N ASN A 74 0.28 5.78 16.41
CA ASN A 74 -0.44 6.56 15.40
C ASN A 74 -1.19 5.68 14.40
N PHE A 75 -0.84 4.40 14.27
CA PHE A 75 -1.57 3.47 13.43
C PHE A 75 -2.96 3.18 14.04
N PRO A 76 -4.07 3.37 13.31
CA PRO A 76 -5.40 3.24 13.88
C PRO A 76 -5.71 1.82 14.37
N ASP A 77 -6.32 1.77 15.56
CA ASP A 77 -6.86 0.58 16.24
C ASP A 77 -5.85 -0.57 16.38
N GLY A 78 -4.55 -0.26 16.46
CA GLY A 78 -3.50 -1.27 16.51
C GLY A 78 -3.49 -2.20 15.29
N ALA A 79 -4.07 -1.75 14.18
CA ALA A 79 -4.28 -2.48 12.94
C ALA A 79 -5.26 -3.68 12.97
N THR A 80 -6.13 -3.73 13.98
CA THR A 80 -7.11 -4.83 14.17
C THR A 80 -8.49 -4.60 13.51
N SER A 81 -8.72 -3.43 12.92
CA SER A 81 -10.04 -3.04 12.40
C SER A 81 -10.41 -3.82 11.12
N THR A 82 -11.14 -4.92 11.28
CA THR A 82 -11.62 -5.79 10.18
C THR A 82 -13.10 -5.58 9.82
N LYS A 83 -13.78 -4.62 10.46
CA LYS A 83 -15.25 -4.53 10.44
C LYS A 83 -15.82 -3.29 9.76
N GLY A 84 -14.98 -2.37 9.29
CA GLY A 84 -15.49 -1.19 8.62
C GLY A 84 -15.69 -1.38 7.14
N THR A 85 -16.55 -0.52 6.59
CA THR A 85 -17.00 -0.61 5.22
C THR A 85 -16.55 0.65 4.46
N PRO A 86 -15.91 0.53 3.29
CA PRO A 86 -15.60 1.68 2.45
C PRO A 86 -16.90 2.37 2.01
N CYS A 87 -16.79 3.65 1.68
CA CYS A 87 -17.92 4.47 1.28
C CYS A 87 -17.67 5.18 -0.05
N ILE A 88 -18.76 5.65 -0.64
CA ILE A 88 -18.74 6.60 -1.74
C ILE A 88 -19.34 7.89 -1.20
N LEU A 89 -18.56 8.96 -1.25
CA LEU A 89 -18.95 10.31 -0.87
C LEU A 89 -19.12 11.16 -2.12
N ARG A 90 -19.91 12.22 -2.03
CA ARG A 90 -19.85 13.33 -2.97
C ARG A 90 -19.53 14.61 -2.24
N VAL A 91 -18.71 15.46 -2.84
CA VAL A 91 -18.36 16.78 -2.32
C VAL A 91 -18.78 17.81 -3.35
N ASN A 92 -19.56 18.81 -2.95
CA ASN A 92 -19.85 19.93 -3.82
C ASN A 92 -18.56 20.72 -4.05
N LYS A 93 -18.10 20.82 -5.29
CA LYS A 93 -16.79 21.43 -5.58
C LYS A 93 -16.72 22.92 -5.27
N TYR A 94 -17.85 23.62 -5.08
CA TYR A 94 -17.90 25.05 -4.78
C TYR A 94 -18.17 25.35 -3.30
N THR A 95 -19.08 24.60 -2.66
CA THR A 95 -19.46 24.81 -1.25
C THR A 95 -18.71 23.93 -0.27
N TYR A 96 -18.04 22.87 -0.77
CA TYR A 96 -17.39 21.81 0.00
C TYR A 96 -18.33 20.97 0.88
N GLU A 97 -19.64 21.16 0.73
CA GLU A 97 -20.63 20.31 1.38
C GLU A 97 -20.41 18.87 0.96
N THR A 98 -20.25 18.00 1.96
CA THR A 98 -19.96 16.58 1.77
C THR A 98 -21.19 15.77 2.14
N GLU A 99 -21.55 14.82 1.28
CA GLU A 99 -22.66 13.90 1.49
C GLU A 99 -22.24 12.45 1.26
N LEU A 100 -22.76 11.56 2.10
CA LEU A 100 -22.68 10.14 1.86
C LEU A 100 -23.61 9.73 0.71
N VAL A 101 -23.06 9.03 -0.28
CA VAL A 101 -23.82 8.48 -1.42
C VAL A 101 -24.12 7.00 -1.19
N TYR A 102 -23.10 6.23 -0.79
CA TYR A 102 -23.22 4.79 -0.65
C TYR A 102 -22.28 4.25 0.43
N VAL A 103 -22.78 3.30 1.22
CA VAL A 103 -22.00 2.35 2.03
C VAL A 103 -22.53 0.97 1.69
N GLU A 104 -21.63 -0.01 1.63
CA GLU A 104 -22.04 -1.38 1.36
C GLU A 104 -22.98 -1.89 2.46
N LYS A 105 -24.13 -2.41 2.04
CA LYS A 105 -25.20 -2.83 2.96
C LYS A 105 -25.10 -4.31 3.27
N GLU A 106 -24.47 -5.07 2.39
CA GLU A 106 -24.24 -6.49 2.59
C GLU A 106 -22.96 -6.68 3.41
N SER A 107 -23.09 -7.02 4.68
CA SER A 107 -21.96 -7.31 5.56
C SER A 107 -22.03 -8.73 6.10
N SER A 108 -20.86 -9.32 6.31
CA SER A 108 -20.66 -10.63 6.92
C SER A 108 -19.27 -10.63 7.55
N ALA A 109 -19.07 -11.42 8.61
CA ALA A 109 -17.73 -11.63 9.18
C ALA A 109 -16.76 -12.29 8.18
N PHE A 110 -17.28 -12.80 7.05
CA PHE A 110 -16.55 -13.56 6.04
C PHE A 110 -16.34 -12.80 4.73
N VAL A 111 -16.90 -11.59 4.60
CA VAL A 111 -16.80 -10.76 3.41
C VAL A 111 -16.12 -9.47 3.80
N ASN A 112 -15.01 -9.19 3.14
CA ASN A 112 -14.28 -7.95 3.34
C ASN A 112 -14.46 -7.05 2.10
N TRP A 113 -14.94 -5.84 2.33
CA TRP A 113 -15.01 -4.80 1.31
C TRP A 113 -13.78 -3.92 1.46
N ASN A 114 -12.83 -4.02 0.55
CA ASN A 114 -11.57 -3.28 0.68
C ASN A 114 -11.74 -1.81 0.28
N GLY A 115 -12.43 -1.54 -0.83
CA GLY A 115 -12.61 -0.17 -1.30
C GLY A 115 -12.99 -0.04 -2.76
N TYR A 116 -13.19 1.21 -3.19
CA TYR A 116 -13.55 1.55 -4.56
C TYR A 116 -12.33 2.04 -5.33
N ARG A 117 -11.68 1.14 -6.07
CA ARG A 117 -10.35 1.35 -6.66
C ARG A 117 -10.36 2.17 -7.95
N MET A 118 -11.42 2.05 -8.75
CA MET A 118 -11.57 2.77 -10.01
C MET A 118 -12.95 3.39 -10.09
N ALA A 119 -13.02 4.55 -10.73
CA ALA A 119 -14.27 5.20 -11.08
C ALA A 119 -14.21 5.74 -12.50
N ILE A 120 -15.34 5.75 -13.21
CA ILE A 120 -15.47 6.35 -14.54
C ILE A 120 -16.90 6.84 -14.77
N GLU A 121 -17.05 7.90 -15.56
CA GLU A 121 -18.34 8.33 -16.09
C GLU A 121 -18.58 7.64 -17.43
N TYR A 122 -19.78 7.10 -17.63
CA TYR A 122 -20.19 6.54 -18.90
C TYR A 122 -21.69 6.73 -19.11
N LYS A 123 -22.06 7.37 -20.23
CA LYS A 123 -23.46 7.62 -20.64
C LYS A 123 -24.33 8.29 -19.57
N GLY A 124 -23.77 9.23 -18.83
CA GLY A 124 -24.42 10.03 -17.79
C GLY A 124 -24.58 9.32 -16.44
N LYS A 125 -23.92 8.16 -16.25
CA LYS A 125 -23.89 7.39 -14.99
C LYS A 125 -22.45 7.22 -14.51
N LEU A 126 -22.29 7.02 -13.21
CA LEU A 126 -20.99 6.85 -12.59
C LEU A 126 -20.80 5.38 -12.23
N TYR A 127 -19.63 4.83 -12.53
CA TYR A 127 -19.32 3.43 -12.27
C TYR A 127 -18.15 3.33 -11.31
N PHE A 128 -18.30 2.56 -10.22
CA PHE A 128 -17.27 2.36 -9.21
C PHE A 128 -16.93 0.87 -9.08
N ALA A 129 -15.67 0.52 -9.32
CA ALA A 129 -15.16 -0.83 -9.14
C ALA A 129 -14.80 -1.06 -7.67
N CYS A 130 -15.55 -1.95 -7.00
CA CYS A 130 -15.27 -2.39 -5.65
C CYS A 130 -14.30 -3.57 -5.68
N ALA A 131 -13.15 -3.38 -5.03
CA ALA A 131 -12.26 -4.46 -4.64
C ALA A 131 -12.78 -5.05 -3.32
N GLY A 132 -13.09 -6.34 -3.31
CA GLY A 132 -13.57 -7.05 -2.14
C GLY A 132 -13.19 -8.52 -2.19
N TYR A 133 -13.37 -9.19 -1.07
CA TYR A 133 -12.91 -10.55 -0.86
C TYR A 133 -13.97 -11.39 -0.12
N PRO A 134 -14.37 -12.56 -0.66
CA PRO A 134 -14.02 -13.11 -1.98
C PRO A 134 -14.83 -12.50 -3.14
N THR A 135 -15.59 -11.44 -2.87
CA THR A 135 -16.57 -10.86 -3.81
C THR A 135 -16.11 -9.51 -4.35
N SER A 136 -16.14 -9.34 -5.67
CA SER A 136 -15.91 -8.06 -6.34
C SER A 136 -17.20 -7.57 -7.02
N ARG A 137 -17.32 -6.24 -7.16
CA ARG A 137 -18.51 -5.60 -7.73
C ARG A 137 -18.16 -4.44 -8.64
N LEU A 138 -19.01 -4.19 -9.62
CA LEU A 138 -19.12 -2.91 -10.32
C LEU A 138 -20.45 -2.28 -9.92
N LEU A 139 -20.37 -1.12 -9.27
CA LEU A 139 -21.53 -0.32 -8.92
C LEU A 139 -21.81 0.68 -10.02
N GLN A 140 -23.09 0.94 -10.30
CA GLN A 140 -23.56 2.05 -11.09
C GLN A 140 -24.33 3.01 -10.18
N ILE A 141 -24.04 4.30 -10.28
CA ILE A 141 -24.70 5.37 -9.55
C ILE A 141 -25.37 6.32 -10.54
N ASP A 142 -26.64 6.62 -10.31
CA ASP A 142 -27.30 7.76 -10.92
C ASP A 142 -26.95 9.04 -10.15
N PRO A 143 -26.12 9.95 -10.71
CA PRO A 143 -25.69 11.13 -9.96
C PRO A 143 -26.84 12.08 -9.61
N LYS A 144 -27.99 12.02 -10.32
CA LYS A 144 -29.15 12.88 -10.09
C LYS A 144 -29.99 12.42 -8.89
N THR A 145 -30.14 11.11 -8.73
CA THR A 145 -31.02 10.52 -7.69
C THR A 145 -30.23 9.85 -6.56
N LYS A 146 -28.91 9.69 -6.74
CA LYS A 146 -28.01 8.88 -5.90
C LYS A 146 -28.37 7.39 -5.85
N ALA A 147 -29.33 6.94 -6.68
CA ALA A 147 -29.70 5.54 -6.75
C ALA A 147 -28.48 4.70 -7.20
N THR A 148 -28.16 3.67 -6.43
CA THR A 148 -27.01 2.80 -6.66
C THR A 148 -27.48 1.38 -7.01
N LYS A 149 -26.90 0.78 -8.04
CA LYS A 149 -27.16 -0.60 -8.49
C LYS A 149 -25.84 -1.38 -8.58
N VAL A 150 -25.88 -2.66 -8.25
CA VAL A 150 -24.78 -3.59 -8.58
C VAL A 150 -25.05 -4.11 -10.00
N ILE A 151 -24.20 -3.74 -10.96
CA ILE A 151 -24.37 -4.15 -12.37
C ILE A 151 -23.49 -5.34 -12.75
N MET A 152 -22.42 -5.58 -11.99
CA MET A 152 -21.60 -6.78 -12.08
C MET A 152 -21.22 -7.23 -10.68
N GLN A 153 -21.30 -8.53 -10.44
CA GLN A 153 -20.77 -9.16 -9.24
C GLN A 153 -20.14 -10.50 -9.62
N LYS A 154 -18.96 -10.77 -9.07
CA LYS A 154 -18.36 -12.10 -9.12
C LYS A 154 -17.81 -12.46 -7.75
N THR A 155 -18.09 -13.69 -7.33
CA THR A 155 -17.68 -14.25 -6.04
C THR A 155 -16.81 -15.46 -6.31
N ALA A 156 -15.61 -15.49 -5.74
CA ALA A 156 -14.74 -16.65 -5.81
C ALA A 156 -15.20 -17.76 -4.85
N GLU A 157 -14.99 -19.00 -5.26
CA GLU A 157 -15.08 -20.20 -4.44
C GLU A 157 -13.76 -20.40 -3.69
N ASN A 158 -12.63 -20.22 -4.37
CA ASN A 158 -11.31 -20.29 -3.78
C ASN A 158 -10.94 -18.95 -3.15
N SER A 159 -10.87 -18.94 -1.83
CA SER A 159 -10.50 -17.78 -1.04
C SER A 159 -9.02 -17.41 -1.19
N ASP A 160 -8.19 -18.15 -1.90
CA ASP A 160 -6.82 -17.69 -2.19
C ASP A 160 -6.72 -16.96 -3.54
N PHE A 161 -7.84 -16.82 -4.26
CA PHE A 161 -7.88 -16.16 -5.57
C PHE A 161 -8.21 -14.67 -5.45
N SER A 162 -7.49 -13.84 -6.21
CA SER A 162 -7.61 -12.39 -6.18
C SER A 162 -8.72 -11.86 -7.08
N ASN A 163 -9.93 -12.34 -6.82
CA ASN A 163 -11.13 -12.00 -7.58
C ASN A 163 -11.42 -10.49 -7.48
N GLY A 164 -11.47 -9.79 -8.62
CA GLY A 164 -11.44 -8.32 -8.59
C GLY A 164 -11.55 -7.63 -9.94
N ILE A 165 -12.04 -6.38 -9.91
CA ILE A 165 -12.06 -5.43 -11.04
C ILE A 165 -11.04 -4.33 -10.73
N ARG A 166 -10.10 -4.07 -11.66
CA ARG A 166 -8.98 -3.14 -11.44
C ARG A 166 -8.76 -2.11 -12.52
N GLY A 167 -9.14 -2.39 -13.76
CA GLY A 167 -9.12 -1.47 -14.89
C GLY A 167 -10.52 -1.18 -15.39
N LEU A 168 -10.78 0.10 -15.67
CA LEU A 168 -12.00 0.62 -16.30
C LEU A 168 -11.59 1.63 -17.37
N THR A 169 -12.12 1.50 -18.58
CA THR A 169 -11.95 2.52 -19.63
C THR A 169 -13.12 2.50 -20.60
N VAL A 170 -13.20 3.48 -21.50
CA VAL A 170 -14.19 3.54 -22.56
C VAL A 170 -13.47 3.62 -23.91
N MET A 171 -13.85 2.75 -24.84
CA MET A 171 -13.31 2.74 -26.20
C MET A 171 -14.44 2.40 -27.17
N ASN A 172 -14.50 3.10 -28.31
CA ASN A 172 -15.52 2.88 -29.34
C ASN A 172 -16.96 2.92 -28.81
N GLY A 173 -17.22 3.78 -27.82
CA GLY A 173 -18.54 3.94 -27.21
C GLY A 173 -18.99 2.78 -26.31
N LYS A 174 -18.07 1.87 -25.93
CA LYS A 174 -18.31 0.75 -25.02
C LYS A 174 -17.50 0.92 -23.73
N LEU A 175 -18.07 0.47 -22.63
CA LEU A 175 -17.37 0.33 -21.35
C LEU A 175 -16.56 -0.96 -21.37
N LEU A 176 -15.29 -0.87 -21.00
CA LEU A 176 -14.39 -2.02 -20.87
C LEU A 176 -13.96 -2.20 -19.42
N VAL A 177 -13.97 -3.47 -18.99
CA VAL A 177 -13.80 -3.85 -17.59
C VAL A 177 -12.87 -5.05 -17.51
N SER A 178 -11.80 -4.93 -16.72
CA SER A 178 -11.01 -6.11 -16.32
C SER A 178 -11.74 -6.88 -15.22
N LEU A 179 -11.66 -8.21 -15.21
CA LEU A 179 -12.14 -9.05 -14.13
C LEU A 179 -11.16 -10.20 -13.91
N ALA A 180 -10.72 -10.42 -12.67
CA ALA A 180 -10.11 -11.68 -12.26
C ALA A 180 -11.17 -12.56 -11.59
N THR A 181 -11.23 -13.84 -11.95
CA THR A 181 -12.13 -14.83 -11.34
C THR A 181 -11.53 -16.23 -11.36
N ASP A 182 -11.86 -17.05 -10.37
CA ASP A 182 -11.50 -18.47 -10.29
C ASP A 182 -12.43 -19.38 -11.13
N GLY A 183 -13.37 -18.82 -11.88
CA GLY A 183 -14.33 -19.60 -12.67
C GLY A 183 -15.40 -20.30 -11.83
N ALA A 184 -15.57 -19.90 -10.56
CA ALA A 184 -16.55 -20.49 -9.66
C ALA A 184 -17.97 -20.48 -10.26
N ASP A 185 -18.72 -21.57 -10.05
CA ASP A 185 -20.12 -21.64 -10.47
C ASP A 185 -21.05 -21.32 -9.31
N PRO A 186 -21.81 -20.22 -9.42
CA PRO A 186 -22.75 -19.80 -8.39
C PRO A 186 -23.70 -20.89 -7.87
N ASP A 187 -24.07 -21.85 -8.72
CA ASP A 187 -25.06 -22.87 -8.37
C ASP A 187 -24.45 -24.09 -7.68
N HIS A 188 -23.15 -24.31 -7.88
CA HIS A 188 -22.43 -25.53 -7.53
C HIS A 188 -21.23 -25.26 -6.60
N MET A 189 -21.28 -24.16 -5.84
CA MET A 189 -20.22 -23.76 -4.91
C MET A 189 -19.94 -24.87 -3.87
N PHE A 190 -18.68 -25.24 -3.72
CA PHE A 190 -18.13 -26.20 -2.77
C PHE A 190 -18.66 -27.64 -2.93
N GLU A 191 -19.21 -28.01 -4.08
CA GLU A 191 -19.71 -29.38 -4.31
C GLU A 191 -18.62 -30.45 -4.25
N ASN A 192 -17.39 -30.08 -4.57
CA ASN A 192 -16.22 -30.96 -4.48
C ASN A 192 -15.57 -30.96 -3.07
N GLY A 193 -16.25 -30.36 -2.08
CA GLY A 193 -15.76 -30.23 -0.71
C GLY A 193 -14.98 -28.94 -0.46
N SER A 194 -14.94 -28.50 0.80
CA SER A 194 -14.19 -27.34 1.26
C SER A 194 -13.77 -27.54 2.72
N GLN A 195 -12.58 -27.05 3.08
CA GLN A 195 -12.11 -27.02 4.47
C GLN A 195 -12.60 -25.77 5.22
N LEU A 196 -13.30 -24.85 4.53
CA LEU A 196 -13.82 -23.63 5.13
C LEU A 196 -14.97 -23.95 6.11
N PRO A 197 -15.12 -23.16 7.21
CA PRO A 197 -16.23 -23.31 8.13
C PRO A 197 -17.59 -23.29 7.42
N GLN A 198 -18.56 -24.07 7.91
CA GLN A 198 -19.87 -24.19 7.25
C GLN A 198 -20.59 -22.84 7.12
N ASP A 199 -20.48 -21.97 8.12
CA ASP A 199 -21.06 -20.62 8.09
C ASP A 199 -20.45 -19.75 6.99
N TYR A 200 -19.13 -19.90 6.75
CA TYR A 200 -18.44 -19.26 5.65
C TYR A 200 -19.02 -19.76 4.31
N GLN A 201 -19.10 -21.07 4.13
CA GLN A 201 -19.64 -21.66 2.90
C GLN A 201 -21.08 -21.20 2.62
N ASN A 202 -21.92 -21.14 3.65
CA ASN A 202 -23.31 -20.69 3.55
C ASN A 202 -23.39 -19.21 3.13
N ALA A 203 -22.56 -18.35 3.72
CA ALA A 203 -22.49 -16.93 3.37
C ALA A 203 -22.04 -16.74 1.91
N ILE A 204 -20.98 -17.43 1.49
CA ILE A 204 -20.48 -17.35 0.11
C ILE A 204 -21.51 -17.88 -0.89
N LYS A 205 -22.17 -19.01 -0.62
CA LYS A 205 -23.28 -19.52 -1.44
C LYS A 205 -24.40 -18.49 -1.61
N ALA A 206 -24.80 -17.83 -0.51
CA ALA A 206 -25.86 -16.83 -0.56
C ALA A 206 -25.50 -15.62 -1.42
N ILE A 207 -24.23 -15.19 -1.38
CA ILE A 207 -23.73 -14.05 -2.16
C ILE A 207 -23.54 -14.44 -3.62
N ALA A 208 -22.97 -15.61 -3.89
CA ALA A 208 -22.67 -16.10 -5.24
C ALA A 208 -23.93 -16.19 -6.11
N LYS A 209 -25.10 -16.48 -5.53
CA LYS A 209 -26.41 -16.46 -6.23
C LYS A 209 -26.74 -15.13 -6.92
N LYS A 210 -26.10 -14.02 -6.52
CA LYS A 210 -26.25 -12.69 -7.13
C LYS A 210 -25.20 -12.39 -8.20
N ASN A 211 -24.30 -13.34 -8.49
CA ASN A 211 -23.28 -13.16 -9.51
C ASN A 211 -23.91 -12.93 -10.89
N VAL A 212 -23.32 -12.02 -11.65
CA VAL A 212 -23.76 -11.71 -12.99
C VAL A 212 -23.14 -12.71 -13.96
N ARG A 213 -23.99 -13.33 -14.79
CA ARG A 213 -23.57 -14.27 -15.84
C ARG A 213 -23.49 -13.51 -17.15
N TYR A 214 -22.35 -13.59 -17.83
CA TYR A 214 -22.12 -12.90 -19.11
C TYR A 214 -21.70 -13.92 -20.17
N LYS A 215 -21.63 -13.49 -21.44
CA LYS A 215 -21.19 -14.36 -22.53
C LYS A 215 -19.69 -14.64 -22.41
N ASP A 216 -19.37 -15.87 -22.08
CA ASP A 216 -18.01 -16.41 -21.94
C ASP A 216 -18.00 -17.83 -22.52
N ASP A 217 -17.11 -18.09 -23.46
CA ASP A 217 -16.95 -19.42 -24.08
C ASP A 217 -16.31 -20.43 -23.10
N ASN A 218 -15.65 -19.94 -22.05
CA ASN A 218 -15.04 -20.75 -21.02
C ASN A 218 -15.29 -20.14 -19.61
N PRO A 219 -16.53 -20.23 -19.11
CA PRO A 219 -16.94 -19.58 -17.86
C PRO A 219 -16.31 -20.20 -16.60
N ARG A 220 -15.70 -21.39 -16.74
CA ARG A 220 -15.03 -22.12 -15.64
C ARG A 220 -13.51 -21.92 -15.60
N MET A 221 -12.92 -21.22 -16.57
CA MET A 221 -11.48 -20.98 -16.56
C MET A 221 -11.09 -20.03 -15.43
N GLU A 222 -10.12 -20.46 -14.63
CA GLU A 222 -9.43 -19.63 -13.66
C GLU A 222 -8.54 -18.60 -14.37
N GLY A 223 -8.61 -17.34 -13.95
CA GLY A 223 -7.73 -16.27 -14.44
C GLY A 223 -8.48 -14.97 -14.74
N VAL A 224 -7.91 -14.18 -15.65
CA VAL A 224 -8.50 -12.91 -16.05
C VAL A 224 -9.52 -13.05 -17.18
N ARG A 225 -10.39 -12.05 -17.24
CA ARG A 225 -11.27 -11.70 -18.35
C ARG A 225 -11.14 -10.21 -18.61
N LEU A 226 -11.18 -9.83 -19.87
CA LEU A 226 -11.44 -8.46 -20.29
C LEU A 226 -12.81 -8.45 -20.95
N LEU A 227 -13.72 -7.65 -20.40
CA LEU A 227 -15.11 -7.59 -20.82
C LEU A 227 -15.40 -6.26 -21.54
N GLU A 228 -16.30 -6.27 -22.51
CA GLU A 228 -16.91 -5.06 -23.06
C GLU A 228 -18.43 -5.11 -23.00
N THR A 229 -19.06 -3.93 -22.89
CA THR A 229 -20.52 -3.74 -22.94
C THR A 229 -20.87 -2.37 -23.53
N ASP A 230 -21.98 -2.28 -24.26
CA ASP A 230 -22.60 -1.01 -24.64
C ASP A 230 -23.75 -0.59 -23.71
N ASP A 231 -24.35 -1.53 -22.98
CA ASP A 231 -25.46 -1.32 -22.02
C ASP A 231 -25.20 -2.10 -20.71
N PRO A 232 -24.55 -1.47 -19.72
CA PRO A 232 -24.16 -2.15 -18.50
C PRO A 232 -25.32 -2.76 -17.69
N GLU A 233 -26.56 -2.26 -17.83
CA GLU A 233 -27.73 -2.83 -17.15
C GLU A 233 -28.30 -4.06 -17.87
N ASN A 234 -28.00 -4.24 -19.16
CA ASN A 234 -28.39 -5.42 -19.92
C ASN A 234 -27.30 -6.51 -19.80
N VAL A 235 -27.59 -7.54 -19.03
CA VAL A 235 -26.67 -8.67 -18.80
C VAL A 235 -26.19 -9.35 -20.10
N ASP A 236 -27.03 -9.42 -21.14
CA ASP A 236 -26.69 -10.08 -22.40
C ASP A 236 -25.77 -9.23 -23.30
N SER A 237 -25.54 -7.97 -22.96
CA SER A 237 -24.62 -7.08 -23.69
C SER A 237 -23.15 -7.35 -23.36
N TRP A 238 -22.89 -7.95 -22.20
CA TRP A 238 -21.53 -8.23 -21.73
C TRP A 238 -20.93 -9.42 -22.47
N LYS A 239 -19.73 -9.23 -23.01
CA LYS A 239 -18.94 -10.30 -23.62
C LYS A 239 -17.47 -10.23 -23.24
N VAL A 240 -16.84 -11.39 -23.16
CA VAL A 240 -15.39 -11.52 -23.02
C VAL A 240 -14.71 -11.27 -24.37
N ILE A 241 -13.68 -10.42 -24.39
CA ILE A 241 -12.87 -10.11 -25.59
C ILE A 241 -11.40 -10.53 -25.47
N ALA A 242 -10.96 -10.86 -24.26
CA ALA A 242 -9.67 -11.48 -23.97
C ALA A 242 -9.73 -12.18 -22.62
N ASN A 243 -8.86 -13.15 -22.41
CA ASN A 243 -8.80 -13.98 -21.21
C ASN A 243 -7.35 -14.33 -20.84
N GLN A 244 -7.16 -15.14 -19.81
CA GLN A 244 -5.86 -15.59 -19.32
C GLN A 244 -4.95 -16.15 -20.43
N GLU A 245 -5.49 -16.99 -21.31
CA GLU A 245 -4.76 -17.62 -22.41
C GLU A 245 -4.39 -16.62 -23.51
N THR A 246 -5.26 -15.63 -23.77
CA THR A 246 -5.01 -14.53 -24.72
C THR A 246 -3.74 -13.76 -24.35
N PHE A 247 -3.45 -13.66 -23.06
CA PHE A 247 -2.28 -12.99 -22.50
C PHE A 247 -1.18 -13.96 -22.09
N ASP A 248 -1.03 -15.08 -22.83
CA ASP A 248 0.08 -16.03 -22.65
C ASP A 248 0.15 -16.66 -21.24
N ASN A 249 -0.98 -16.68 -20.52
CA ASN A 249 -1.08 -17.05 -19.12
C ASN A 249 -0.18 -16.23 -18.19
N LEU A 250 0.28 -15.05 -18.60
CA LEU A 250 1.10 -14.15 -17.80
C LEU A 250 0.38 -13.57 -16.57
N PRO A 251 -0.90 -13.12 -16.66
CA PRO A 251 -1.54 -12.42 -15.55
C PRO A 251 -1.50 -13.20 -14.23
N ALA A 252 -0.91 -12.60 -13.21
CA ALA A 252 -0.83 -13.12 -11.85
C ALA A 252 -2.13 -12.83 -11.08
N CYS A 253 -2.83 -13.86 -10.62
CA CYS A 253 -4.22 -13.73 -10.15
C CYS A 253 -4.48 -14.30 -8.75
N TRP A 254 -3.48 -14.90 -8.11
CA TRP A 254 -3.62 -15.42 -6.76
C TRP A 254 -3.25 -14.39 -5.72
N ILE A 255 -3.89 -14.40 -4.55
CA ILE A 255 -3.55 -13.48 -3.44
C ILE A 255 -2.10 -13.64 -3.01
N ARG A 256 -1.51 -14.83 -3.15
CA ARG A 256 -0.09 -15.06 -2.89
C ARG A 256 0.85 -14.45 -3.95
N ASP A 257 0.37 -14.17 -5.15
CA ASP A 257 1.18 -13.60 -6.23
C ASP A 257 1.51 -12.12 -5.93
N SER A 258 2.46 -11.54 -6.70
CA SER A 258 2.84 -10.13 -6.54
C SER A 258 1.62 -9.18 -6.59
N ILE A 259 1.65 -8.17 -5.74
CA ILE A 259 0.59 -7.17 -5.48
C ILE A 259 -0.78 -7.86 -5.27
N ASN A 260 -0.76 -8.95 -4.51
CA ASN A 260 -1.91 -9.77 -4.18
C ASN A 260 -2.72 -10.19 -5.41
N GLY A 261 -2.07 -10.64 -6.49
CA GLY A 261 -2.77 -11.13 -7.69
C GLY A 261 -3.47 -10.02 -8.48
N GLY A 262 -2.75 -8.97 -8.82
CA GLY A 262 -3.26 -7.80 -9.53
C GLY A 262 -3.87 -8.06 -10.91
N GLY A 263 -3.67 -9.23 -11.52
CA GLY A 263 -4.27 -9.61 -12.80
C GLY A 263 -4.02 -8.58 -13.91
N LEU A 264 -5.09 -8.19 -14.61
CA LEU A 264 -5.08 -7.01 -15.48
C LEU A 264 -5.19 -5.76 -14.61
N TRP A 265 -4.17 -4.92 -14.66
CA TRP A 265 -3.95 -3.85 -13.70
C TRP A 265 -4.60 -2.54 -14.10
N ASP A 266 -4.39 -2.12 -15.35
CA ASP A 266 -4.84 -0.83 -15.88
C ASP A 266 -5.16 -0.91 -17.38
N LEU A 267 -6.02 0.01 -17.85
CA LEU A 267 -6.53 0.04 -19.22
C LEU A 267 -6.47 1.47 -19.78
N ALA A 268 -5.92 1.63 -20.98
CA ALA A 268 -5.93 2.92 -21.68
C ALA A 268 -6.22 2.74 -23.17
N GLU A 269 -7.13 3.56 -23.71
CA GLU A 269 -7.26 3.73 -25.17
C GLU A 269 -6.18 4.69 -25.63
N PHE A 270 -5.42 4.31 -26.66
CA PHE A 270 -4.43 5.17 -27.29
C PHE A 270 -4.31 4.84 -28.76
N ASN A 271 -4.41 5.87 -29.61
CA ASN A 271 -4.22 5.75 -31.05
C ASN A 271 -5.15 4.71 -31.73
N GLY A 272 -6.39 4.58 -31.25
CA GLY A 272 -7.38 3.64 -31.78
C GLY A 272 -7.20 2.19 -31.32
N SER A 273 -6.30 1.94 -30.38
CA SER A 273 -6.02 0.61 -29.81
C SER A 273 -6.19 0.64 -28.29
N LEU A 274 -6.50 -0.52 -27.72
CA LEU A 274 -6.55 -0.69 -26.27
C LEU A 274 -5.21 -1.19 -25.75
N TYR A 275 -4.67 -0.55 -24.73
CA TYR A 275 -3.48 -0.99 -24.01
C TYR A 275 -3.88 -1.53 -22.65
N VAL A 276 -3.38 -2.71 -22.34
CA VAL A 276 -3.70 -3.46 -21.12
C VAL A 276 -2.40 -3.75 -20.40
N SER A 277 -2.21 -3.16 -19.22
CA SER A 277 -1.09 -3.52 -18.35
C SER A 277 -1.51 -4.66 -17.41
N MET A 278 -0.56 -5.52 -17.07
CA MET A 278 -0.82 -6.69 -16.24
C MET A 278 0.38 -7.05 -15.37
N LEU A 279 0.06 -7.65 -14.23
CA LEU A 279 1.05 -8.20 -13.31
C LEU A 279 1.46 -9.59 -13.75
N THR A 280 2.73 -9.91 -13.58
CA THR A 280 3.34 -11.15 -14.09
C THR A 280 4.10 -11.92 -13.01
N GLY A 281 4.46 -11.26 -11.90
CA GLY A 281 5.15 -11.89 -10.77
C GLY A 281 4.27 -12.91 -10.06
N LYS A 282 4.65 -14.19 -10.14
CA LYS A 282 3.91 -15.32 -9.57
C LYS A 282 4.64 -15.97 -8.42
N THR A 283 3.87 -16.54 -7.50
CA THR A 283 4.41 -17.23 -6.32
C THR A 283 4.19 -18.73 -6.44
N ASP A 284 5.26 -19.48 -6.29
CA ASP A 284 5.21 -20.93 -6.28
C ASP A 284 4.39 -21.41 -5.06
N ALA A 285 3.34 -22.17 -5.32
CA ALA A 285 2.39 -22.56 -4.28
C ALA A 285 2.96 -23.57 -3.26
N THR A 286 4.06 -24.25 -3.59
CA THR A 286 4.66 -25.29 -2.75
C THR A 286 5.73 -24.71 -1.83
N THR A 287 6.58 -23.84 -2.37
CA THR A 287 7.72 -23.24 -1.68
C THR A 287 7.38 -21.89 -1.05
N GLY A 288 6.33 -21.21 -1.53
CA GLY A 288 5.98 -19.85 -1.12
C GLY A 288 6.95 -18.79 -1.65
N VAL A 289 7.86 -19.14 -2.55
CA VAL A 289 8.83 -18.21 -3.13
C VAL A 289 8.18 -17.42 -4.27
N THR A 290 8.20 -16.10 -4.15
CA THR A 290 7.72 -15.17 -5.18
C THR A 290 8.80 -14.94 -6.23
N ASN A 291 8.50 -15.21 -7.50
CA ASN A 291 9.32 -14.79 -8.62
C ASN A 291 8.90 -13.36 -9.04
N LYS A 292 9.48 -12.35 -8.38
CA LYS A 292 9.22 -10.92 -8.70
C LYS A 292 9.65 -10.65 -10.15
N GLN A 293 8.70 -10.25 -10.98
CA GLN A 293 8.90 -9.99 -12.41
C GLN A 293 8.20 -8.67 -12.79
N GLY A 294 8.82 -7.92 -13.70
CA GLY A 294 8.28 -6.67 -14.18
C GLY A 294 6.98 -6.86 -14.98
N PHE A 295 6.12 -5.85 -15.00
CA PHE A 295 4.82 -5.88 -15.68
C PHE A 295 4.94 -6.20 -17.18
N ALA A 296 3.81 -6.64 -17.77
CA ALA A 296 3.64 -6.73 -19.22
C ALA A 296 2.58 -5.74 -19.71
N VAL A 297 2.64 -5.38 -21.00
CA VAL A 297 1.63 -4.57 -21.68
C VAL A 297 1.31 -5.17 -23.03
N TYR A 298 0.03 -5.41 -23.27
CA TYR A 298 -0.49 -5.88 -24.56
C TYR A 298 -1.30 -4.78 -25.23
N ARG A 299 -1.17 -4.68 -26.55
CA ARG A 299 -2.03 -3.86 -27.41
C ARG A 299 -3.10 -4.73 -28.05
N GLY A 300 -4.36 -4.35 -27.88
CA GLY A 300 -5.52 -4.91 -28.55
C GLY A 300 -5.97 -4.00 -29.68
N ASP A 301 -5.97 -4.54 -30.90
CA ASP A 301 -6.45 -3.86 -32.10
C ASP A 301 -7.83 -4.44 -32.49
N PRO A 302 -8.93 -3.67 -32.38
CA PRO A 302 -10.25 -4.15 -32.76
C PRO A 302 -10.34 -4.38 -34.27
N GLN A 303 -10.96 -5.49 -34.67
CA GLN A 303 -11.14 -5.88 -36.06
C GLN A 303 -12.57 -5.61 -36.55
N LYS A 304 -12.75 -5.53 -37.87
CA LYS A 304 -14.06 -5.23 -38.49
C LYS A 304 -15.12 -6.30 -38.22
N ASP A 305 -14.71 -7.53 -37.97
CA ASP A 305 -15.60 -8.66 -37.63
C ASP A 305 -15.98 -8.70 -36.14
N GLY A 306 -15.47 -7.75 -35.34
CA GLY A 306 -15.72 -7.66 -33.90
C GLY A 306 -14.77 -8.48 -33.04
N SER A 307 -13.81 -9.19 -33.65
CA SER A 307 -12.69 -9.83 -32.95
C SER A 307 -11.60 -8.81 -32.59
N TRP A 308 -10.62 -9.25 -31.80
CA TRP A 308 -9.48 -8.43 -31.39
C TRP A 308 -8.17 -9.14 -31.76
N LYS A 309 -7.21 -8.37 -32.28
CA LYS A 309 -5.84 -8.83 -32.45
C LYS A 309 -5.00 -8.33 -31.29
N TRP A 310 -4.41 -9.26 -30.54
CA TRP A 310 -3.57 -8.95 -29.38
C TRP A 310 -2.09 -9.07 -29.73
N THR A 311 -1.30 -8.06 -29.37
CA THR A 311 0.15 -8.03 -29.63
C THR A 311 0.88 -7.61 -28.35
N PRO A 312 1.84 -8.39 -27.83
CA PRO A 312 2.66 -7.96 -26.71
C PRO A 312 3.54 -6.78 -27.13
N ILE A 313 3.60 -5.74 -26.29
CA ILE A 313 4.47 -4.57 -26.48
C ILE A 313 5.63 -4.63 -25.48
N ILE A 314 5.31 -4.90 -24.21
CA ILE A 314 6.23 -5.08 -23.10
C ILE A 314 5.99 -6.48 -22.53
N GLY A 315 7.03 -7.31 -22.44
CA GLY A 315 6.90 -8.67 -21.92
C GLY A 315 7.94 -9.64 -22.50
N ASP A 316 7.48 -10.85 -22.84
CA ASP A 316 8.34 -11.90 -23.39
C ASP A 316 8.75 -11.58 -24.84
N THR A 317 10.02 -11.22 -25.03
CA THR A 317 10.59 -10.87 -26.33
C THR A 317 10.64 -12.07 -27.29
N SER A 318 10.67 -13.30 -26.77
CA SER A 318 10.57 -14.52 -27.58
C SER A 318 9.18 -14.70 -28.21
N LYS A 319 8.16 -14.06 -27.62
CA LYS A 319 6.77 -14.03 -28.13
C LYS A 319 6.44 -12.77 -28.92
N GLY A 320 7.45 -11.96 -29.25
CA GLY A 320 7.30 -10.79 -30.12
C GLY A 320 7.10 -9.46 -29.39
N ALA A 321 7.23 -9.42 -28.06
CA ALA A 321 7.33 -8.14 -27.35
C ALA A 321 8.57 -7.36 -27.84
N LYS A 322 8.42 -6.04 -28.03
CA LYS A 322 9.55 -5.18 -28.43
C LYS A 322 10.44 -4.82 -27.24
N TYR A 323 9.86 -4.74 -26.05
CA TYR A 323 10.56 -4.43 -24.80
C TYR A 323 10.38 -5.56 -23.80
N GLU A 324 11.39 -5.76 -22.96
CA GLU A 324 11.37 -6.76 -21.89
C GLU A 324 10.38 -6.38 -20.78
N PHE A 325 10.00 -7.37 -19.96
CA PHE A 325 9.18 -7.19 -18.76
C PHE A 325 9.64 -6.00 -17.91
N GLY A 326 8.69 -5.16 -17.49
CA GLY A 326 8.94 -3.96 -16.69
C GLY A 326 9.90 -2.95 -17.34
N LEU A 327 10.07 -3.01 -18.68
CA LEU A 327 11.06 -2.20 -19.41
C LEU A 327 12.50 -2.40 -18.89
N GLY A 328 12.82 -3.63 -18.48
CA GLY A 328 14.14 -4.00 -17.93
C GLY A 328 14.26 -3.84 -16.41
N LYS A 329 13.20 -3.38 -15.73
CA LYS A 329 13.17 -3.24 -14.25
C LYS A 329 12.26 -4.30 -13.64
N LYS A 330 12.84 -5.30 -12.97
CA LYS A 330 12.08 -6.37 -12.30
C LYS A 330 11.23 -5.87 -11.13
N GLN A 331 11.63 -4.77 -10.50
CA GLN A 331 10.92 -4.16 -9.37
C GLN A 331 9.60 -3.52 -9.78
N SER A 332 9.48 -3.03 -11.02
CA SER A 332 8.26 -2.47 -11.56
C SER A 332 7.24 -3.57 -11.89
N CYS A 333 6.60 -4.09 -10.85
CA CYS A 333 5.63 -5.19 -10.90
C CYS A 333 4.32 -4.85 -11.64
N ALA A 334 3.93 -3.56 -11.66
CA ALA A 334 2.76 -3.06 -12.39
C ALA A 334 3.09 -1.80 -13.21
N GLY A 335 2.26 -1.50 -14.21
CA GLY A 335 2.37 -0.30 -15.05
C GLY A 335 1.08 0.49 -15.06
N ASN A 336 1.11 1.73 -14.55
CA ASN A 336 -0.02 2.65 -14.58
C ASN A 336 -0.07 3.42 -15.90
N LEU A 337 -1.22 3.38 -16.57
CA LEU A 337 -1.35 3.89 -17.93
C LEU A 337 -2.11 5.21 -17.95
N TYR A 338 -1.61 6.19 -18.70
CA TYR A 338 -2.32 7.44 -18.92
C TYR A 338 -1.95 8.08 -20.25
N VAL A 339 -2.94 8.54 -21.01
CA VAL A 339 -2.68 9.28 -22.25
C VAL A 339 -2.64 10.76 -21.96
N TYR A 340 -1.55 11.41 -22.35
CA TYR A 340 -1.44 12.86 -22.31
C TYR A 340 -0.84 13.34 -23.63
N LYS A 341 -1.56 14.26 -24.28
CA LYS A 341 -1.28 14.72 -25.65
C LYS A 341 -1.18 13.54 -26.62
N ASP A 342 -0.03 13.35 -27.24
CA ASP A 342 0.22 12.37 -28.29
C ASP A 342 1.02 11.15 -27.80
N HIS A 343 1.12 10.95 -26.49
CA HIS A 343 1.87 9.85 -25.87
C HIS A 343 1.05 9.08 -24.83
N LEU A 344 1.32 7.78 -24.73
CA LEU A 344 0.88 6.93 -23.63
C LEU A 344 1.98 6.87 -22.58
N TYR A 345 1.74 7.43 -21.40
CA TYR A 345 2.62 7.36 -20.24
C TYR A 345 2.42 6.05 -19.50
N ILE A 346 3.53 5.51 -19.01
CA ILE A 346 3.61 4.26 -18.27
C ILE A 346 4.39 4.54 -16.98
N GLY A 347 3.66 4.73 -15.89
CA GLY A 347 4.22 4.89 -14.55
C GLY A 347 4.53 3.55 -13.93
N GLY A 348 5.77 3.35 -13.46
CA GLY A 348 6.16 2.15 -12.75
C GLY A 348 5.43 2.03 -11.41
N TYR A 349 5.11 0.80 -11.05
CA TYR A 349 4.60 0.45 -9.73
C TYR A 349 5.41 -0.68 -9.11
N ASN A 350 6.18 -0.36 -8.09
CA ASN A 350 6.87 -1.33 -7.25
C ASN A 350 5.89 -1.90 -6.20
N ASP A 351 6.22 -3.05 -5.60
CA ASP A 351 5.36 -3.72 -4.61
C ASP A 351 5.88 -3.57 -3.17
N PRO A 352 5.86 -2.34 -2.60
CA PRO A 352 6.43 -2.10 -1.29
C PRO A 352 5.67 -2.85 -0.18
N MET A 353 4.42 -3.26 -0.42
CA MET A 353 3.64 -3.99 0.59
C MET A 353 4.15 -5.42 0.75
N LEU A 354 4.61 -6.04 -0.33
CA LEU A 354 5.28 -7.34 -0.27
C LEU A 354 6.63 -7.21 0.44
N ASP A 355 7.42 -6.18 0.11
CA ASP A 355 8.72 -5.98 0.73
C ASP A 355 8.61 -5.75 2.24
N LEU A 356 7.66 -4.89 2.65
CA LEU A 356 7.41 -4.61 4.06
C LEU A 356 6.80 -5.81 4.81
N ALA A 357 6.05 -6.67 4.12
CA ALA A 357 5.57 -7.92 4.70
C ALA A 357 6.73 -8.87 5.03
N GLU A 358 7.74 -8.97 4.16
CA GLU A 358 8.90 -9.85 4.40
C GLU A 358 9.75 -9.41 5.59
N ILE A 359 9.79 -8.11 5.91
CA ILE A 359 10.40 -7.60 7.14
C ILE A 359 9.68 -8.19 8.36
N GLY A 360 8.35 -8.11 8.41
CA GLY A 360 7.55 -8.71 9.49
C GLY A 360 7.60 -10.24 9.52
N ASN A 361 7.80 -10.89 8.37
CA ASN A 361 7.78 -12.35 8.24
C ASN A 361 9.13 -13.00 8.60
N LYS A 362 10.23 -12.42 8.12
CA LYS A 362 11.56 -13.04 8.12
C LYS A 362 12.67 -12.11 8.60
N ALA A 363 12.32 -10.89 9.04
CA ALA A 363 13.28 -9.80 9.27
C ALA A 363 14.12 -9.49 8.03
N ASP A 364 13.59 -9.76 6.84
CA ASP A 364 14.29 -9.62 5.58
C ASP A 364 14.07 -8.22 4.99
N PHE A 365 15.15 -7.44 4.94
CA PHE A 365 15.17 -6.08 4.38
C PHE A 365 15.66 -6.04 2.94
N HIS A 366 16.10 -7.17 2.36
CA HIS A 366 16.68 -7.23 1.03
C HIS A 366 15.74 -6.66 -0.02
N LEU A 367 14.48 -7.10 -0.02
CA LEU A 367 13.49 -6.64 -1.00
C LEU A 367 13.25 -5.13 -0.92
N LEU A 368 13.11 -4.59 0.31
CA LEU A 368 12.95 -3.15 0.51
C LEU A 368 14.19 -2.38 0.02
N TYR A 369 15.39 -2.86 0.32
CA TYR A 369 16.63 -2.23 -0.16
C TYR A 369 16.68 -2.21 -1.69
N GLN A 370 16.34 -3.33 -2.34
CA GLN A 370 16.32 -3.44 -3.80
C GLN A 370 15.32 -2.48 -4.44
N ASP A 371 14.16 -2.27 -3.83
CA ASP A 371 13.14 -1.34 -4.31
C ASP A 371 13.51 0.14 -4.05
N LEU A 372 14.22 0.43 -2.95
CA LEU A 372 14.80 1.76 -2.70
C LEU A 372 15.93 2.12 -3.67
N LYS A 373 16.77 1.15 -4.06
CA LYS A 373 17.82 1.35 -5.10
C LYS A 373 17.24 1.43 -6.51
N ASN A 374 16.00 0.97 -6.71
CA ASN A 374 15.31 0.96 -8.00
C ASN A 374 13.92 1.61 -7.87
N PRO A 375 13.86 2.94 -7.64
CA PRO A 375 12.60 3.66 -7.47
C PRO A 375 11.73 3.58 -8.74
N ALA A 376 10.48 3.97 -8.61
CA ALA A 376 9.53 3.93 -9.71
C ALA A 376 9.98 4.82 -10.87
N CYS A 377 9.94 4.24 -12.07
CA CYS A 377 10.33 4.92 -13.31
C CYS A 377 9.11 5.48 -14.05
N LEU A 378 9.30 6.57 -14.79
CA LEU A 378 8.34 7.06 -15.78
C LEU A 378 8.87 6.81 -17.18
N ASN A 379 8.04 6.18 -18.01
CA ASN A 379 8.28 6.01 -19.43
C ASN A 379 7.10 6.59 -20.22
N ARG A 380 7.30 6.87 -21.50
CA ARG A 380 6.19 7.19 -22.41
C ARG A 380 6.39 6.59 -23.78
N MET A 381 5.28 6.31 -24.45
CA MET A 381 5.24 5.65 -25.75
C MET A 381 4.61 6.56 -26.80
N ASP A 382 5.28 6.71 -27.93
CA ASP A 382 4.76 7.44 -29.10
C ASP A 382 3.72 6.61 -29.87
N LYS A 383 3.07 7.22 -30.87
CA LYS A 383 2.09 6.54 -31.75
C LYS A 383 2.67 5.39 -32.59
N ASN A 384 4.00 5.31 -32.72
CA ASN A 384 4.70 4.25 -33.46
C ASN A 384 5.09 3.07 -32.55
N GLY A 385 4.82 3.14 -31.25
CA GLY A 385 5.24 2.13 -30.28
C GLY A 385 6.73 2.21 -29.90
N ASN A 386 7.35 3.39 -30.05
CA ASN A 386 8.66 3.67 -29.47
C ASN A 386 8.47 4.17 -28.04
N ILE A 387 9.16 3.52 -27.10
CA ILE A 387 9.12 3.86 -25.68
C ILE A 387 10.43 4.55 -25.34
N GLU A 388 10.33 5.69 -24.67
CA GLU A 388 11.46 6.40 -24.10
C GLU A 388 11.33 6.49 -22.57
N LEU A 389 12.48 6.42 -21.90
CA LEU A 389 12.61 6.65 -20.48
C LEU A 389 12.59 8.16 -20.20
N ILE A 390 11.73 8.58 -19.28
CA ILE A 390 11.62 9.99 -18.85
C ILE A 390 12.31 10.19 -17.50
N ASN A 391 12.16 9.23 -16.58
CA ASN A 391 12.79 9.28 -15.26
C ASN A 391 12.97 7.87 -14.69
N ASP A 392 14.10 7.58 -14.05
CA ASP A 392 14.40 6.32 -13.36
C ASP A 392 14.98 6.48 -11.95
N ASP A 393 14.99 7.71 -11.40
CA ASP A 393 15.53 8.04 -10.08
C ASP A 393 14.43 8.42 -9.07
N GLY A 394 13.16 8.16 -9.38
CA GLY A 394 12.02 8.52 -8.54
C GLY A 394 11.82 10.03 -8.43
N PHE A 395 12.22 10.78 -9.46
CA PHE A 395 12.24 12.25 -9.49
C PHE A 395 13.07 12.87 -8.36
N GLY A 396 14.18 12.20 -8.02
CA GLY A 396 15.10 12.58 -6.95
C GLY A 396 14.77 11.98 -5.58
N ALA A 397 13.69 11.20 -5.45
CA ALA A 397 13.29 10.52 -4.22
C ALA A 397 13.33 9.00 -4.40
N ALA A 398 14.35 8.35 -3.83
CA ALA A 398 14.54 6.90 -3.86
C ALA A 398 13.39 6.13 -3.17
N SER A 399 12.68 6.81 -2.28
CA SER A 399 11.47 6.33 -1.61
C SER A 399 10.20 6.36 -2.47
N THR A 400 10.23 6.95 -3.66
CA THR A 400 9.12 6.91 -4.61
C THR A 400 8.97 5.50 -5.17
N GLN A 401 7.97 4.76 -4.68
CA GLN A 401 7.76 3.35 -5.03
C GLN A 401 6.72 3.13 -6.11
N TYR A 402 5.86 4.11 -6.38
CA TYR A 402 5.02 4.05 -7.58
C TYR A 402 4.46 5.39 -7.99
N LEU A 403 4.17 5.50 -9.29
CA LEU A 403 3.54 6.66 -9.90
C LEU A 403 2.05 6.36 -10.09
N TRP A 404 1.23 6.92 -9.20
CA TRP A 404 -0.21 6.71 -9.13
C TRP A 404 -0.84 7.87 -8.37
N ARG A 405 -1.84 8.61 -8.90
CA ARG A 405 -2.48 8.52 -10.24
C ARG A 405 -2.00 9.62 -11.18
N PHE A 406 -2.38 9.49 -12.44
CA PHE A 406 -2.16 10.49 -13.46
C PHE A 406 -3.46 11.26 -13.74
N SER A 407 -3.33 12.52 -14.14
CA SER A 407 -4.41 13.33 -14.67
C SER A 407 -3.87 14.47 -15.55
N GLU A 408 -4.77 15.20 -16.19
CA GLU A 408 -4.47 16.42 -16.92
C GLU A 408 -5.23 17.58 -16.28
N TYR A 409 -4.51 18.65 -15.96
CA TYR A 409 -5.08 19.87 -15.41
C TYR A 409 -4.40 21.09 -16.03
N ASN A 410 -5.19 22.03 -16.55
CA ASN A 410 -4.71 23.23 -17.25
C ASN A 410 -3.65 22.91 -18.33
N ASN A 411 -3.92 21.89 -19.15
CA ASN A 411 -3.02 21.37 -20.18
C ASN A 411 -1.66 20.88 -19.66
N LYS A 412 -1.55 20.56 -18.37
CA LYS A 412 -0.36 19.98 -17.75
C LYS A 412 -0.67 18.57 -17.28
N LEU A 413 0.28 17.67 -17.52
CA LEU A 413 0.27 16.35 -16.92
C LEU A 413 0.53 16.50 -15.42
N VAL A 414 -0.28 15.85 -14.60
CA VAL A 414 -0.10 15.78 -13.14
C VAL A 414 0.03 14.32 -12.73
N ILE A 415 1.00 14.03 -11.88
CA ILE A 415 1.31 12.68 -11.40
C ILE A 415 1.42 12.72 -9.88
N GLY A 416 0.66 11.87 -9.19
CA GLY A 416 0.89 11.58 -7.78
C GLY A 416 1.89 10.45 -7.62
N THR A 417 2.75 10.56 -6.63
CA THR A 417 3.63 9.44 -6.24
C THR A 417 3.06 8.74 -5.02
N PHE A 418 3.60 7.57 -4.71
CA PHE A 418 3.63 7.05 -3.35
C PHE A 418 5.05 6.99 -2.85
N ASP A 419 5.22 7.56 -1.66
CA ASP A 419 6.47 7.63 -0.96
C ASP A 419 6.42 6.67 0.25
N ILE A 420 7.37 5.74 0.31
CA ILE A 420 7.41 4.73 1.37
C ILE A 420 8.06 5.24 2.67
N THR A 421 8.69 6.42 2.68
CA THR A 421 9.53 6.92 3.78
C THR A 421 8.84 6.85 5.11
N THR A 422 7.57 7.27 5.20
CA THR A 422 6.82 7.26 6.47
C THR A 422 6.62 5.85 7.03
N LEU A 423 6.46 4.85 6.16
CA LEU A 423 6.35 3.44 6.57
C LEU A 423 7.74 2.84 6.86
N ALA A 424 8.72 3.07 5.99
CA ALA A 424 10.08 2.57 6.14
C ALA A 424 10.78 3.12 7.39
N LYS A 425 10.56 4.41 7.71
CA LYS A 425 10.99 5.02 8.96
C LYS A 425 10.42 4.31 10.17
N GLY A 426 9.27 3.63 10.10
CA GLY A 426 8.80 2.74 11.17
C GLY A 426 9.85 1.70 11.63
N PHE A 427 10.69 1.25 10.71
CA PHE A 427 11.70 0.21 10.93
C PHE A 427 13.11 0.77 11.13
N THR A 428 13.46 1.88 10.46
CA THR A 428 14.83 2.42 10.44
C THR A 428 15.18 3.35 11.62
N GLN A 429 14.23 3.66 12.51
CA GLN A 429 14.36 4.66 13.60
C GLN A 429 15.61 4.55 14.45
N LEU A 430 16.14 3.34 14.62
CA LEU A 430 17.33 3.09 15.42
C LEU A 430 18.58 3.75 14.85
N THR A 431 18.65 3.90 13.53
CA THR A 431 19.87 4.28 12.82
C THR A 431 19.68 5.45 11.86
N ASP A 432 18.44 5.86 11.61
CA ASP A 432 18.13 6.99 10.71
C ASP A 432 18.11 8.36 11.42
N GLY A 433 18.30 8.38 12.75
CA GLY A 433 18.32 9.60 13.56
C GLY A 433 16.96 10.04 14.10
N SER A 434 15.85 9.41 13.73
CA SER A 434 14.50 9.87 14.11
C SER A 434 14.26 9.87 15.61
N LEU A 435 14.89 8.96 16.35
CA LEU A 435 14.80 8.91 17.82
C LEU A 435 15.39 10.16 18.49
N SER A 436 16.37 10.81 17.86
CA SER A 436 17.00 12.02 18.39
C SER A 436 16.15 13.28 18.21
N GLU A 437 15.15 13.22 17.32
CA GLU A 437 14.22 14.32 17.05
C GLU A 437 12.99 14.31 17.98
N MET A 438 12.80 13.25 18.76
CA MET A 438 11.67 13.10 19.68
C MET A 438 11.81 14.02 20.89
N THR A 439 10.71 14.61 21.34
CA THR A 439 10.68 15.27 22.65
C THR A 439 10.82 14.24 23.78
N PRO A 440 11.22 14.64 25.00
CA PRO A 440 11.23 13.74 26.15
C PRO A 440 9.90 13.02 26.40
N GLU A 441 8.77 13.71 26.19
CA GLU A 441 7.43 13.14 26.33
C GLU A 441 7.13 12.09 25.26
N GLU A 442 7.51 12.35 24.01
CA GLU A 442 7.36 11.42 22.90
C GLU A 442 8.22 10.17 23.11
N PHE A 443 9.46 10.36 23.55
CA PHE A 443 10.37 9.25 23.86
C PHE A 443 9.84 8.40 25.03
N LYS A 444 9.38 9.03 26.12
CA LYS A 444 8.79 8.31 27.26
C LYS A 444 7.58 7.49 26.84
N LYS A 445 6.69 8.07 26.05
CA LYS A 445 5.52 7.37 25.49
C LYS A 445 5.93 6.20 24.60
N LYS A 446 7.00 6.34 23.82
CA LYS A 446 7.56 5.23 23.03
C LYS A 446 8.07 4.10 23.91
N MET A 447 8.73 4.42 25.04
CA MET A 447 9.16 3.42 26.01
C MET A 447 7.98 2.69 26.67
N ASP A 448 6.87 3.38 26.94
CA ASP A 448 5.63 2.72 27.40
C ASP A 448 5.13 1.66 26.39
N TYR A 449 5.22 1.93 25.08
CA TYR A 449 4.88 0.92 24.06
C TYR A 449 5.87 -0.25 24.02
N VAL A 450 7.16 0.00 24.31
CA VAL A 450 8.17 -1.07 24.38
C VAL A 450 7.91 -1.95 25.60
N GLU A 451 7.55 -1.37 26.75
CA GLU A 451 7.14 -2.09 27.95
C GLU A 451 5.92 -2.98 27.69
N ASP A 452 4.87 -2.43 27.07
CA ASP A 452 3.69 -3.20 26.66
C ASP A 452 4.06 -4.38 25.73
N LEU A 453 5.00 -4.17 24.81
CA LEU A 453 5.50 -5.22 23.93
C LEU A 453 6.24 -6.32 24.71
N LEU A 454 7.19 -5.96 25.57
CA LEU A 454 7.97 -6.90 26.36
C LEU A 454 7.06 -7.73 27.29
N GLU A 455 6.12 -7.08 27.97
CA GLU A 455 5.15 -7.76 28.83
C GLU A 455 4.31 -8.76 28.02
N SER A 456 3.89 -8.41 26.79
CA SER A 456 3.12 -9.31 25.92
C SER A 456 3.91 -10.53 25.41
N LEU A 457 5.26 -10.47 25.44
CA LEU A 457 6.14 -11.56 24.99
C LEU A 457 6.38 -12.61 26.08
N LYS A 458 6.20 -12.27 27.37
CA LYS A 458 6.32 -13.21 28.50
C LYS A 458 5.54 -14.48 28.25
N LYS A 459 6.02 -15.64 28.68
CA LYS A 459 5.36 -16.91 28.36
C LYS A 459 4.04 -17.03 29.13
N ASP A 460 2.96 -17.47 28.45
CA ASP A 460 1.75 -17.81 29.20
C ASP A 460 2.03 -19.13 29.93
N PRO A 461 1.88 -19.22 31.27
CA PRO A 461 2.21 -20.44 31.99
C PRO A 461 1.33 -21.60 31.49
N SER A 462 1.95 -22.51 30.75
CA SER A 462 1.43 -23.86 30.49
C SER A 462 1.77 -24.76 31.69
N ASP A 463 1.18 -25.95 31.76
CA ASP A 463 1.39 -26.89 32.88
C ASP A 463 2.86 -27.40 33.00
N ILE A 464 3.77 -26.92 32.16
CA ILE A 464 5.22 -27.18 32.20
C ILE A 464 5.95 -25.84 31.96
N ALA A 465 6.25 -25.11 33.04
CA ALA A 465 6.95 -23.82 32.98
C ALA A 465 8.44 -23.97 32.63
N VAL A 466 8.99 -23.00 31.90
CA VAL A 466 10.44 -22.82 31.71
C VAL A 466 10.78 -21.43 32.24
N ALA A 467 11.53 -21.36 33.34
CA ALA A 467 11.74 -20.13 34.13
C ALA A 467 12.72 -19.12 33.50
N SER A 468 13.53 -19.53 32.51
CA SER A 468 14.65 -18.72 32.00
C SER A 468 14.29 -17.66 30.95
N GLU A 469 13.12 -17.73 30.31
CA GLU A 469 12.70 -16.71 29.32
C GLU A 469 12.12 -15.46 30.01
N ASP A 470 11.34 -15.65 31.09
CA ASP A 470 10.72 -14.54 31.82
C ASP A 470 11.77 -13.69 32.59
N GLU A 471 12.81 -14.33 33.13
CA GLU A 471 13.95 -13.63 33.77
C GLU A 471 14.69 -12.67 32.81
N PHE A 472 14.81 -13.03 31.53
CA PHE A 472 15.45 -12.17 30.51
C PHE A 472 14.57 -10.97 30.15
N VAL A 473 13.25 -11.16 30.08
CA VAL A 473 12.30 -10.06 29.83
C VAL A 473 12.31 -9.10 31.02
N ASP A 474 12.33 -9.61 32.25
CA ASP A 474 12.39 -8.80 33.45
C ASP A 474 13.71 -7.97 33.52
N GLU A 475 14.85 -8.56 33.14
CA GLU A 475 16.13 -7.81 33.04
C GLU A 475 16.07 -6.66 32.02
N MET A 476 15.37 -6.86 30.88
CA MET A 476 15.16 -5.80 29.89
C MET A 476 14.23 -4.69 30.40
N MET A 477 13.21 -5.04 31.19
CA MET A 477 12.28 -4.09 31.81
C MET A 477 13.00 -3.22 32.85
N ASP A 478 13.83 -3.82 33.70
CA ASP A 478 14.65 -3.09 34.68
C ASP A 478 15.57 -2.07 33.97
N GLN A 479 16.18 -2.45 32.85
CA GLN A 479 17.00 -1.53 32.04
C GLN A 479 16.19 -0.39 31.41
N LEU A 480 14.93 -0.62 31.04
CA LEU A 480 14.04 0.41 30.50
C LEU A 480 13.62 1.44 31.56
N GLU A 481 13.34 0.99 32.79
CA GLU A 481 13.05 1.88 33.91
C GLU A 481 14.23 2.83 34.19
N ASP A 482 15.45 2.29 34.21
CA ASP A 482 16.68 3.08 34.37
C ASP A 482 16.88 4.10 33.22
N MET A 483 16.44 3.79 32.00
CA MET A 483 16.53 4.67 30.84
C MET A 483 15.52 5.83 30.86
N LYS A 484 14.32 5.62 31.44
CA LYS A 484 13.29 6.68 31.59
C LYS A 484 13.78 7.84 32.46
N ASP A 485 14.75 7.59 33.34
CA ASP A 485 15.28 8.56 34.31
C ASP A 485 16.42 9.46 33.76
N ILE A 486 16.91 9.23 32.52
CA ILE A 486 18.16 9.85 31.99
C ILE A 486 17.94 10.98 30.94
N VAL A 487 16.71 11.38 30.62
CA VAL A 487 16.46 12.24 29.44
C VAL A 487 16.94 13.70 29.59
N GLU A 488 18.15 14.01 29.10
CA GLU A 488 18.55 15.29 28.46
C GLU A 488 19.96 15.15 27.80
N GLY A 489 20.07 15.37 26.48
CA GLY A 489 21.38 15.49 25.81
C GLY A 489 21.37 15.30 24.28
N ASP A 490 21.72 16.39 23.57
CA ASP A 490 21.81 16.53 22.11
C ASP A 490 22.94 15.68 21.47
N ASN A 491 22.71 15.09 20.29
CA ASN A 491 23.71 14.29 19.57
C ASN A 491 23.58 14.36 18.04
N ARG A 492 24.73 14.49 17.37
CA ARG A 492 24.89 14.39 15.91
C ARG A 492 25.62 13.10 15.54
N SER A 493 25.11 12.37 14.55
CA SER A 493 25.76 11.21 13.95
C SER A 493 26.78 11.61 12.87
N ARG A 494 27.78 10.75 12.65
CA ARG A 494 28.77 10.87 11.55
C ARG A 494 28.36 9.94 10.40
N GLU A 495 28.28 10.50 9.20
CA GLU A 495 28.09 9.75 7.95
C GLU A 495 29.33 8.92 7.60
N VAL A 496 29.11 7.70 7.09
CA VAL A 496 30.13 6.88 6.43
C VAL A 496 29.71 6.77 4.97
N ASP A 497 30.54 7.33 4.07
CA ASP A 497 30.23 7.58 2.65
C ASP A 497 30.36 6.35 1.70
N GLN A 498 30.43 5.12 2.22
CA GLN A 498 30.50 3.91 1.38
C GLN A 498 29.22 3.06 1.52
N ASP A 499 28.63 2.64 0.40
CA ASP A 499 27.47 1.74 0.38
C ASP A 499 27.91 0.33 0.83
N ILE A 500 27.71 0.07 2.12
CA ILE A 500 28.12 -1.18 2.77
C ILE A 500 27.48 -2.42 2.11
N VAL A 501 26.32 -2.26 1.47
CA VAL A 501 25.62 -3.35 0.81
C VAL A 501 26.31 -3.73 -0.48
N GLU A 502 26.76 -2.77 -1.29
CA GLU A 502 27.50 -3.05 -2.53
C GLU A 502 28.81 -3.79 -2.23
N VAL A 503 29.52 -3.37 -1.18
CA VAL A 503 30.75 -4.04 -0.72
C VAL A 503 30.45 -5.46 -0.24
N TYR A 504 29.35 -5.65 0.48
CA TYR A 504 28.92 -6.97 0.95
C TYR A 504 28.54 -7.88 -0.22
N ASP A 505 27.72 -7.42 -1.16
CA ASP A 505 27.31 -8.20 -2.33
C ASP A 505 28.50 -8.62 -3.19
N GLU A 506 29.45 -7.71 -3.44
CA GLU A 506 30.70 -8.02 -4.17
C GLU A 506 31.56 -9.04 -3.40
N LEU A 507 31.66 -8.92 -2.07
CA LEU A 507 32.36 -9.89 -1.23
C LEU A 507 31.71 -11.28 -1.33
N ILE A 508 30.38 -11.36 -1.26
CA ILE A 508 29.63 -12.62 -1.36
C ILE A 508 29.79 -13.24 -2.75
N GLU A 509 29.69 -12.45 -3.82
CA GLU A 509 29.86 -12.94 -5.19
C GLU A 509 31.28 -13.50 -5.39
N ASN A 510 32.29 -12.75 -4.95
CA ASN A 510 33.69 -13.17 -5.03
C ASN A 510 33.97 -14.41 -4.17
N TYR A 511 33.40 -14.50 -2.96
CA TYR A 511 33.49 -15.68 -2.12
C TYR A 511 32.90 -16.90 -2.83
N LYS A 512 31.66 -16.81 -3.33
CA LYS A 512 30.98 -17.92 -4.02
C LYS A 512 31.70 -18.36 -5.30
N LYS A 513 32.26 -17.41 -6.04
CA LYS A 513 32.88 -17.66 -7.35
C LYS A 513 34.31 -18.19 -7.25
N PHE A 514 35.11 -17.66 -6.34
CA PHE A 514 36.56 -17.92 -6.31
C PHE A 514 37.01 -18.70 -5.08
N VAL A 515 36.45 -18.40 -3.90
CA VAL A 515 36.93 -18.94 -2.62
C VAL A 515 36.24 -20.26 -2.29
N LYS A 516 34.91 -20.30 -2.38
CA LYS A 516 34.08 -21.45 -1.99
C LYS A 516 34.45 -22.74 -2.73
N PRO A 517 34.63 -22.77 -4.07
CA PRO A 517 35.02 -24.01 -4.76
C PRO A 517 36.39 -24.54 -4.30
N LEU A 518 37.35 -23.65 -4.05
CA LEU A 518 38.67 -24.02 -3.56
C LEU A 518 38.62 -24.51 -2.11
N LEU A 519 37.83 -23.85 -1.26
CA LEU A 519 37.68 -24.24 0.12
C LEU A 519 36.98 -25.59 0.27
N HIS A 520 35.97 -25.87 -0.57
CA HIS A 520 35.29 -27.16 -0.61
C HIS A 520 36.24 -28.32 -0.91
N GLU A 521 37.24 -28.12 -1.77
CA GLU A 521 38.24 -29.14 -2.09
C GLU A 521 39.27 -29.35 -0.97
N ILE A 522 39.54 -28.32 -0.17
CA ILE A 522 40.64 -28.31 0.81
C ILE A 522 40.15 -28.62 2.23
N ASP A 523 39.07 -27.96 2.67
CA ASP A 523 38.51 -28.07 4.02
C ASP A 523 37.00 -27.75 4.01
N PRO A 524 36.14 -28.76 3.76
CA PRO A 524 34.70 -28.61 3.77
C PRO A 524 34.11 -28.17 5.12
N GLU A 525 34.79 -28.45 6.23
CA GLU A 525 34.30 -28.06 7.55
C GLU A 525 34.56 -26.56 7.80
N LEU A 526 35.72 -26.06 7.37
CA LEU A 526 36.00 -24.63 7.36
C LEU A 526 35.07 -23.88 6.39
N GLU A 527 34.74 -24.46 5.23
CA GLU A 527 33.75 -23.88 4.30
C GLU A 527 32.42 -23.69 4.99
N LYS A 528 31.94 -24.72 5.69
CA LYS A 528 30.71 -24.66 6.45
C LYS A 528 30.75 -23.60 7.55
N GLN A 529 31.88 -23.47 8.27
CA GLN A 529 32.04 -22.43 9.29
C GLN A 529 32.04 -21.02 8.69
N ILE A 530 32.67 -20.82 7.53
CA ILE A 530 32.67 -19.54 6.82
C ILE A 530 31.28 -19.24 6.25
N ASP A 531 30.57 -20.22 5.69
CA ASP A 531 29.18 -20.10 5.27
C ASP A 531 28.28 -19.69 6.46
N ASP A 532 28.43 -20.33 7.63
CA ASP A 532 27.65 -20.05 8.84
C ASP A 532 27.88 -18.62 9.40
N ILE A 533 28.99 -17.99 9.06
CA ILE A 533 29.37 -16.63 9.48
C ILE A 533 28.98 -15.60 8.41
N ILE A 534 29.38 -15.82 7.17
CA ILE A 534 29.28 -14.86 6.06
C ILE A 534 27.91 -14.93 5.38
N LEU A 535 27.31 -16.12 5.25
CA LEU A 535 25.94 -16.32 4.75
C LEU A 535 24.93 -16.39 5.91
N ASN A 536 25.32 -15.87 7.07
CA ASN A 536 24.44 -15.79 8.22
C ASN A 536 23.30 -14.81 7.91
N SER A 537 22.07 -15.30 7.87
CA SER A 537 20.89 -14.48 7.58
C SER A 537 20.76 -13.28 8.51
N THR A 538 21.30 -13.34 9.74
CA THR A 538 21.30 -12.20 10.67
C THR A 538 22.22 -11.08 10.21
N VAL A 539 23.42 -11.43 9.74
CA VAL A 539 24.41 -10.47 9.23
C VAL A 539 23.90 -9.87 7.92
N GLU A 540 23.40 -10.72 7.02
CA GLU A 540 22.80 -10.29 5.75
C GLU A 540 21.63 -9.32 5.98
N ASN A 541 20.68 -9.67 6.85
CA ASN A 541 19.53 -8.81 7.18
C ASN A 541 19.98 -7.47 7.79
N PHE A 542 21.01 -7.47 8.64
CA PHE A 542 21.55 -6.24 9.23
C PHE A 542 22.20 -5.33 8.18
N VAL A 543 22.94 -5.90 7.22
CA VAL A 543 23.54 -5.15 6.10
C VAL A 543 22.46 -4.46 5.28
N TYR A 544 21.41 -5.19 4.86
CA TYR A 544 20.30 -4.60 4.11
C TYR A 544 19.50 -3.59 4.93
N TYR A 545 19.28 -3.85 6.21
CA TYR A 545 18.66 -2.89 7.14
C TYR A 545 19.43 -1.56 7.15
N TYR A 546 20.76 -1.62 7.31
CA TYR A 546 21.59 -0.42 7.33
C TYR A 546 21.57 0.30 5.96
N GLY A 547 21.61 -0.45 4.86
CA GLY A 547 21.44 0.09 3.51
C GLY A 547 20.13 0.86 3.34
N CYS A 548 19.01 0.28 3.79
CA CYS A 548 17.71 0.96 3.81
C CYS A 548 17.78 2.25 4.63
N SER A 549 18.34 2.20 5.84
CA SER A 549 18.48 3.36 6.72
C SER A 549 19.28 4.51 6.10
N GLN A 550 20.40 4.20 5.43
CA GLN A 550 21.21 5.19 4.71
C GLN A 550 20.45 5.90 3.59
N ILE A 551 19.54 5.19 2.91
CA ILE A 551 18.71 5.79 1.86
C ILE A 551 17.57 6.61 2.48
N VAL A 552 16.82 6.00 3.41
CA VAL A 552 15.59 6.55 4.01
C VAL A 552 15.86 7.79 4.87
N SER A 553 16.99 7.85 5.57
CA SER A 553 17.40 9.02 6.37
C SER A 553 17.57 10.29 5.54
N LYS A 554 17.84 10.15 4.24
CA LYS A 554 18.01 11.27 3.29
C LYS A 554 16.69 11.69 2.62
N GLN A 555 15.60 10.98 2.86
CA GLN A 555 14.30 11.25 2.22
C GLN A 555 13.41 12.14 3.10
N GLU A 556 12.71 13.07 2.45
CA GLU A 556 11.61 13.83 3.04
C GLU A 556 10.34 12.96 3.02
N ALA A 557 9.58 12.95 4.12
CA ALA A 557 8.41 12.10 4.25
C ALA A 557 7.15 12.79 3.69
N GLY A 558 6.31 12.01 3.01
CA GLY A 558 5.12 12.48 2.30
C GLY A 558 5.28 12.34 0.80
N CYS A 559 4.18 12.23 0.06
CA CYS A 559 4.24 12.06 -1.39
C CYS A 559 4.61 13.35 -2.12
N ASP A 560 5.04 13.14 -3.36
CA ASP A 560 5.20 14.17 -4.35
C ASP A 560 3.93 14.27 -5.20
N VAL A 561 3.63 15.49 -5.62
CA VAL A 561 2.71 15.74 -6.74
C VAL A 561 3.49 16.47 -7.81
N LEU A 562 3.75 15.77 -8.91
CA LEU A 562 4.58 16.23 -10.01
C LEU A 562 3.70 16.84 -11.11
N VAL A 563 4.21 17.86 -11.80
CA VAL A 563 3.50 18.55 -12.88
C VAL A 563 4.43 18.80 -14.06
N SER A 564 3.94 18.62 -15.28
CA SER A 564 4.69 18.91 -16.50
C SER A 564 3.82 19.49 -17.59
N SER A 565 4.28 20.57 -18.22
CA SER A 565 3.62 21.16 -19.38
C SER A 565 4.02 20.55 -20.72
N ASP A 566 5.17 19.87 -20.80
CA ASP A 566 5.67 19.23 -22.02
C ASP A 566 5.71 17.69 -21.93
N GLY A 567 5.44 17.15 -20.74
CA GLY A 567 5.47 15.73 -20.44
C GLY A 567 6.88 15.13 -20.37
N VAL A 568 7.93 15.96 -20.27
CA VAL A 568 9.33 15.54 -20.17
C VAL A 568 9.98 16.14 -18.93
N HIS A 569 9.82 17.44 -18.72
CA HIS A 569 10.40 18.16 -17.59
C HIS A 569 9.33 18.35 -16.52
N PHE A 570 9.64 17.94 -15.29
CA PHE A 570 8.69 17.93 -14.19
C PHE A 570 9.12 18.88 -13.07
N ASP A 571 8.16 19.70 -12.65
CA ASP A 571 8.21 20.42 -11.39
C ASP A 571 7.40 19.67 -10.33
N ALA A 572 7.55 20.04 -9.07
CA ALA A 572 6.74 19.49 -7.98
C ALA A 572 5.84 20.58 -7.38
N LEU A 573 4.55 20.27 -7.27
CA LEU A 573 3.57 21.06 -6.51
C LEU A 573 3.76 20.86 -4.99
N THR A 574 4.23 19.68 -4.58
CA THR A 574 4.69 19.37 -3.23
C THR A 574 5.74 18.27 -3.29
N ARG A 575 6.64 18.25 -2.30
CA ARG A 575 7.63 17.19 -2.06
C ARG A 575 7.43 16.44 -0.73
N ASN A 576 6.35 16.75 -0.01
CA ASN A 576 6.18 16.39 1.38
C ASN A 576 4.71 16.26 1.80
N GLY A 577 3.86 15.82 0.86
CA GLY A 577 2.44 15.57 1.11
C GLY A 577 1.65 16.80 1.58
N PHE A 578 2.02 17.99 1.09
CA PHE A 578 1.48 19.29 1.53
C PHE A 578 1.76 19.59 3.02
N ASN A 579 3.00 19.34 3.45
CA ASN A 579 3.48 19.43 4.83
C ASN A 579 2.81 18.45 5.81
N ASP A 580 2.18 17.38 5.30
CA ASP A 580 1.74 16.25 6.12
C ASP A 580 2.52 15.00 5.72
N LYS A 581 3.49 14.62 6.56
CA LYS A 581 4.31 13.42 6.37
C LYS A 581 3.50 12.13 6.26
N TYR A 582 2.27 12.09 6.75
CA TYR A 582 1.40 10.91 6.68
C TYR A 582 0.63 10.80 5.36
N ASN A 583 0.57 11.88 4.57
CA ASN A 583 0.08 11.84 3.18
C ASN A 583 1.13 11.20 2.28
N HIS A 584 1.26 9.88 2.39
CA HIS A 584 2.28 9.12 1.67
C HIS A 584 1.93 8.91 0.19
N GLY A 585 0.75 9.33 -0.29
CA GLY A 585 0.35 9.07 -1.68
C GLY A 585 -0.72 10.00 -2.24
N GLY A 586 -0.49 10.55 -3.44
CA GLY A 586 -1.47 11.35 -4.19
C GLY A 586 -2.34 10.46 -5.07
N ARG A 587 -3.47 9.96 -4.56
CA ARG A 587 -4.18 8.79 -5.14
C ARG A 587 -5.21 9.09 -6.20
N ALA A 588 -5.83 10.26 -6.13
CA ALA A 588 -6.94 10.61 -6.99
C ALA A 588 -6.84 12.09 -7.37
N PHE A 589 -6.98 12.38 -8.66
CA PHE A 589 -6.88 13.72 -9.20
C PHE A 589 -8.16 14.06 -9.95
N ILE A 590 -8.82 15.13 -9.53
CA ILE A 590 -10.10 15.57 -10.09
C ILE A 590 -9.91 16.99 -10.63
N PRO A 591 -9.56 17.14 -11.91
CA PRO A 591 -9.54 18.45 -12.53
C PRO A 591 -10.97 18.98 -12.62
N THR A 592 -11.19 20.20 -12.13
CA THR A 592 -12.49 20.88 -12.20
C THR A 592 -12.28 22.33 -12.64
N ASP A 593 -13.36 23.01 -12.98
CA ASP A 593 -13.36 24.46 -13.22
C ASP A 593 -13.14 25.30 -11.94
N ASN A 594 -13.15 24.68 -10.76
CA ASN A 594 -12.86 25.30 -9.47
C ASN A 594 -11.51 24.85 -8.86
N GLY A 595 -10.61 24.32 -9.68
CA GLY A 595 -9.28 23.87 -9.26
C GLY A 595 -9.06 22.37 -9.45
N LEU A 596 -7.83 21.94 -9.19
CA LEU A 596 -7.49 20.53 -9.12
C LEU A 596 -7.72 20.01 -7.69
N PHE A 597 -8.66 19.10 -7.53
CA PHE A 597 -8.84 18.39 -6.27
C PHE A 597 -7.96 17.14 -6.22
N ILE A 598 -7.35 16.88 -5.07
CA ILE A 598 -6.42 15.78 -4.86
C ILE A 598 -6.83 14.99 -3.63
N GLY A 599 -7.17 13.73 -3.84
CA GLY A 599 -7.43 12.77 -2.78
C GLY A 599 -6.14 12.07 -2.34
N MET A 600 -5.88 12.07 -1.04
CA MET A 600 -4.66 11.52 -0.47
C MET A 600 -4.82 10.06 -0.02
N ALA A 601 -3.69 9.43 0.27
CA ALA A 601 -3.59 8.22 1.08
C ALA A 601 -2.85 8.54 2.38
N ASN A 602 -3.54 8.30 3.49
CA ASN A 602 -3.06 8.52 4.84
C ASN A 602 -3.62 7.42 5.76
N PRO A 603 -2.85 6.35 6.02
CA PRO A 603 -3.28 5.19 6.79
C PRO A 603 -3.25 5.44 8.30
N PHE A 604 -2.78 6.62 8.74
CA PHE A 604 -2.65 6.96 10.15
C PHE A 604 -3.87 7.77 10.62
N TRP A 605 -4.22 8.83 9.86
CA TRP A 605 -5.20 9.83 10.28
C TRP A 605 -6.46 9.89 9.40
N GLY A 606 -6.55 9.07 8.37
CA GLY A 606 -7.65 9.09 7.42
C GLY A 606 -7.37 10.00 6.23
N THR A 607 -8.11 9.76 5.15
CA THR A 607 -7.89 10.45 3.88
C THR A 607 -8.16 11.94 3.96
N GLN A 608 -7.44 12.70 3.15
CA GLN A 608 -7.61 14.13 2.99
C GLN A 608 -7.96 14.45 1.56
N LEU A 609 -8.73 15.52 1.37
CA LEU A 609 -9.04 16.09 0.07
C LEU A 609 -8.48 17.51 0.01
N TRP A 610 -7.49 17.70 -0.84
CA TRP A 610 -6.85 18.99 -1.08
C TRP A 610 -7.41 19.63 -2.34
N ARG A 611 -7.31 20.95 -2.43
CA ARG A 611 -7.63 21.71 -3.64
C ARG A 611 -6.45 22.62 -3.97
N ILE A 612 -5.96 22.52 -5.19
CA ILE A 612 -4.93 23.39 -5.74
C ILE A 612 -5.57 24.29 -6.77
N THR A 613 -5.18 25.56 -6.73
CA THR A 613 -5.58 26.58 -7.71
C THR A 613 -4.35 27.33 -8.21
N ASP A 614 -4.31 27.66 -9.49
CA ASP A 614 -3.27 28.54 -10.06
C ASP A 614 -3.77 29.98 -10.30
N GLY A 615 -5.02 30.27 -9.91
CA GLY A 615 -5.64 31.58 -10.02
C GLY A 615 -6.28 31.83 -11.38
N SER A 616 -6.21 30.87 -12.32
CA SER A 616 -6.89 30.95 -13.62
C SER A 616 -8.34 30.46 -13.59
N GLU A 617 -8.80 29.95 -12.46
CA GLU A 617 -10.13 29.35 -12.29
C GLU A 617 -11.22 30.40 -12.47
N ASN A 618 -12.23 30.06 -13.27
CA ASN A 618 -13.46 30.82 -13.42
C ASN A 618 -14.63 29.90 -13.06
N PRO A 619 -14.88 29.65 -11.77
CA PRO A 619 -15.87 28.68 -11.33
C PRO A 619 -17.27 29.13 -11.78
N ILE A 620 -17.96 28.27 -12.53
CA ILE A 620 -19.34 28.52 -12.98
C ILE A 620 -20.20 27.37 -12.45
N PRO A 621 -20.88 27.56 -11.30
CA PRO A 621 -21.82 26.57 -10.81
C PRO A 621 -22.90 26.28 -11.87
N ASP A 622 -23.21 25.00 -12.10
CA ASP A 622 -24.35 24.60 -12.91
C ASP A 622 -25.62 25.10 -12.19
N THR A 623 -26.21 26.18 -12.70
CA THR A 623 -27.41 26.81 -12.14
C THR A 623 -28.70 26.07 -12.53
N ASP A 624 -28.62 25.11 -13.46
CA ASP A 624 -29.79 24.49 -14.09
C ASP A 624 -30.29 23.20 -13.42
N LYS A 625 -29.84 22.92 -12.18
CA LYS A 625 -30.39 21.83 -11.36
C LYS A 625 -30.53 22.25 -9.90
N THR A 626 -31.65 22.90 -9.60
CA THR A 626 -32.11 23.10 -8.22
C THR A 626 -32.41 21.75 -7.55
N ASP A 627 -31.43 21.21 -6.83
CA ASP A 627 -31.71 20.31 -5.71
C ASP A 627 -32.14 21.19 -4.53
N LYS A 628 -33.41 21.60 -4.50
CA LYS A 628 -33.99 22.13 -3.25
C LYS A 628 -34.25 20.94 -2.32
N PRO A 629 -33.66 20.89 -1.11
CA PRO A 629 -34.10 19.97 -0.08
C PRO A 629 -35.51 20.38 0.34
N ASN A 630 -36.47 19.46 0.28
CA ASN A 630 -37.79 19.67 0.85
C ASN A 630 -37.67 19.56 2.38
N THR A 631 -37.39 20.67 3.05
CA THR A 631 -37.42 20.75 4.51
C THR A 631 -38.86 20.93 4.97
N ASP A 632 -39.49 19.83 5.38
CA ASP A 632 -40.64 19.91 6.28
C ASP A 632 -40.19 20.52 7.61
N LYS A 633 -40.98 21.49 8.07
CA LYS A 633 -40.75 22.24 9.30
C LYS A 633 -40.97 21.35 10.52
N THR A 634 -40.01 21.34 11.42
CA THR A 634 -40.23 21.04 12.84
C THR A 634 -39.49 22.04 13.68
N ASP A 635 -40.25 22.84 14.43
CA ASP A 635 -39.78 23.91 15.31
C ASP A 635 -38.98 23.37 16.50
N LYS A 636 -37.89 24.07 16.86
CA LYS A 636 -37.36 24.15 18.23
C LYS A 636 -36.57 25.46 18.45
N PRO A 637 -36.46 25.94 19.70
CA PRO A 637 -36.44 27.38 20.02
C PRO A 637 -35.03 27.95 20.20
N GLU A 638 -34.95 29.27 20.02
CA GLU A 638 -33.80 30.15 20.23
C GLU A 638 -33.26 30.13 21.66
N ILE A 639 -31.93 30.15 21.78
CA ILE A 639 -31.21 30.71 22.93
C ILE A 639 -30.12 31.63 22.38
N LYS A 640 -30.10 32.88 22.88
CA LYS A 640 -29.14 33.94 22.57
C LYS A 640 -27.88 33.78 23.41
N GLU A 641 -26.72 34.02 22.83
CA GLU A 641 -25.47 34.30 23.55
C GLU A 641 -25.00 35.73 23.25
N ASP A 642 -24.72 36.47 24.33
CA ASP A 642 -24.05 37.76 24.33
C ASP A 642 -22.53 37.56 24.46
N GLN A 643 -21.75 38.37 23.73
CA GLN A 643 -20.32 38.60 24.01
C GLN A 643 -20.13 39.47 25.26
N PRO A 644 -18.92 39.50 25.84
CA PRO A 644 -18.08 40.68 25.59
C PRO A 644 -16.57 40.44 25.50
N SER A 645 -15.92 41.51 25.06
CA SER A 645 -14.54 41.77 24.65
C SER A 645 -13.55 42.19 25.76
N ASP A 646 -12.27 42.13 25.38
CA ASP A 646 -11.21 43.15 25.50
C ASP A 646 -10.05 43.01 26.54
N LYS A 647 -8.83 43.03 25.96
CA LYS A 647 -7.52 43.61 26.38
C LYS A 647 -6.81 43.27 27.69
N GLY A 648 -5.51 42.97 27.54
CA GLY A 648 -4.48 43.21 28.56
C GLY A 648 -3.07 42.82 28.07
N ASN A 649 -2.23 43.81 27.77
CA ASN A 649 -0.85 43.70 27.29
C ASN A 649 0.12 43.87 28.47
N THR A 650 1.14 43.03 28.69
CA THR A 650 2.33 43.44 29.49
C THR A 650 3.59 42.62 29.18
N THR A 651 4.65 43.35 28.82
CA THR A 651 6.03 42.93 28.62
C THR A 651 6.79 42.91 29.95
N ILE A 652 7.61 41.88 30.24
CA ILE A 652 8.72 41.96 31.21
C ILE A 652 9.94 41.20 30.65
N LYS A 653 11.11 41.85 30.71
CA LYS A 653 12.46 41.38 30.33
C LYS A 653 13.26 40.93 31.58
N PRO A 654 14.48 40.36 31.44
CA PRO A 654 14.98 39.21 32.20
C PRO A 654 15.78 39.58 33.46
N THR A 655 15.97 38.59 34.34
CA THR A 655 16.87 38.70 35.49
C THR A 655 17.95 37.62 35.42
N GLU A 656 19.20 38.04 35.27
CA GLU A 656 20.41 37.23 35.48
C GLU A 656 20.59 36.92 36.98
N THR A 657 21.07 35.74 37.34
CA THR A 657 22.02 35.61 38.46
C THR A 657 22.85 34.32 38.41
N LYS A 658 24.17 34.55 38.27
CA LYS A 658 25.34 33.88 38.88
C LYS A 658 25.73 32.44 38.50
N LYS A 659 26.92 32.41 37.88
CA LYS A 659 27.91 31.32 37.80
C LYS A 659 28.21 30.68 39.17
N GLU A 660 28.26 29.35 39.17
CA GLU A 660 29.23 28.58 39.94
C GLU A 660 30.00 27.65 38.99
N ASP A 661 31.31 27.87 38.90
CA ASP A 661 32.27 26.92 38.33
C ASP A 661 32.51 25.79 39.34
N LYS A 662 32.35 24.52 38.93
CA LYS A 662 33.36 23.45 39.12
C LYS A 662 32.90 22.07 38.62
N LYS A 663 33.65 21.64 37.59
CA LYS A 663 34.28 20.33 37.33
C LYS A 663 33.84 19.71 36.02
N LYS A 664 34.72 19.87 35.02
CA LYS A 664 34.77 19.00 33.84
C LYS A 664 34.89 17.55 34.31
N VAL A 665 33.88 16.76 34.01
CA VAL A 665 33.98 15.30 33.93
C VAL A 665 33.89 14.97 32.44
N ASN A 666 34.93 14.31 31.93
CA ASN A 666 34.95 13.73 30.59
C ASN A 666 33.90 12.61 30.55
N THR A 667 32.78 12.79 29.86
CA THR A 667 31.74 11.77 29.65
C THR A 667 31.69 11.33 28.19
N GLY A 668 32.84 10.92 27.68
CA GLY A 668 33.00 10.45 26.29
C GLY A 668 32.60 8.99 26.03
N ASP A 669 32.04 8.26 27.01
CA ASP A 669 31.90 6.79 26.93
C ASP A 669 30.48 6.24 27.16
N HIS A 670 29.47 7.07 27.43
CA HIS A 670 28.12 6.58 27.79
C HIS A 670 27.09 6.68 26.65
N THR A 671 27.41 7.38 25.56
CA THR A 671 26.53 7.54 24.38
C THR A 671 26.54 6.31 23.47
N GLN A 672 27.67 5.58 23.45
CA GLN A 672 27.80 4.32 22.72
C GLN A 672 26.88 3.24 23.32
N VAL A 673 26.70 3.26 24.63
CA VAL A 673 25.90 2.28 25.40
C VAL A 673 24.41 2.40 25.09
N MET A 674 23.85 3.60 24.90
CA MET A 674 22.43 3.77 24.54
C MET A 674 22.11 3.24 23.13
N ILE A 675 23.01 3.44 22.16
CA ILE A 675 22.87 2.90 20.80
C ILE A 675 22.99 1.37 20.83
N TYR A 676 23.93 0.82 21.61
CA TYR A 676 24.06 -0.63 21.78
C TYR A 676 22.87 -1.24 22.52
N VAL A 677 22.26 -0.56 23.49
CA VAL A 677 21.17 -1.10 24.31
C VAL A 677 19.81 -1.04 23.59
N SER A 678 19.48 0.01 22.83
CA SER A 678 18.28 0.01 21.97
C SER A 678 18.44 -0.92 20.76
N ALA A 679 19.67 -1.02 20.22
CA ALA A 679 20.01 -2.08 19.26
C ALA A 679 19.93 -3.46 19.92
N ILE A 680 20.30 -3.64 21.18
CA ILE A 680 20.09 -4.89 21.89
C ILE A 680 18.61 -5.13 22.11
N VAL A 681 17.73 -4.18 22.45
CA VAL A 681 16.30 -4.49 22.67
C VAL A 681 15.56 -4.83 21.37
N ILE A 682 15.79 -4.09 20.29
CA ILE A 682 15.13 -4.32 18.99
C ILE A 682 15.84 -5.42 18.17
N SER A 683 17.18 -5.53 18.26
CA SER A 683 17.88 -6.72 17.77
C SER A 683 17.68 -7.92 18.70
N SER A 684 17.24 -7.76 19.96
CA SER A 684 16.80 -8.85 20.85
C SER A 684 15.42 -9.34 20.49
N LEU A 685 14.54 -8.51 19.93
CA LEU A 685 13.34 -9.01 19.26
C LEU A 685 13.69 -9.89 18.06
N ALA A 686 14.71 -9.51 17.27
CA ALA A 686 15.24 -10.36 16.21
C ALA A 686 16.03 -11.58 16.75
N LEU A 687 16.82 -11.44 17.83
CA LEU A 687 17.64 -12.48 18.46
C LEU A 687 16.81 -13.46 19.31
N VAL A 688 15.65 -13.08 19.84
CA VAL A 688 14.68 -13.98 20.49
C VAL A 688 13.97 -14.83 19.44
N LEU A 689 13.73 -14.29 18.24
CA LEU A 689 13.26 -15.04 17.07
C LEU A 689 14.37 -15.91 16.43
N LEU A 690 15.61 -15.42 16.37
CA LEU A 690 16.77 -16.08 15.76
C LEU A 690 17.45 -17.12 16.69
N LYS A 691 17.44 -16.95 18.01
CA LYS A 691 17.91 -17.97 18.97
C LYS A 691 17.08 -19.25 18.90
N ARG A 692 15.88 -19.22 18.31
CA ARG A 692 15.03 -20.41 18.11
C ARG A 692 15.37 -21.26 16.90
N LYS A 693 16.33 -20.90 16.05
CA LYS A 693 16.80 -21.82 14.98
C LYS A 693 17.96 -22.74 15.40
N LYS A 694 18.43 -22.67 16.66
CA LYS A 694 19.60 -23.43 17.15
C LYS A 694 19.34 -24.38 18.32
N VAL A 695 18.09 -24.61 18.71
CA VAL A 695 17.75 -25.53 19.83
C VAL A 695 16.89 -26.73 19.37
N GLU A 696 16.73 -26.94 18.06
CA GLU A 696 16.11 -28.16 17.52
C GLU A 696 17.02 -28.85 16.50
N ASN A 697 18.22 -29.22 16.95
CA ASN A 697 18.93 -30.40 16.46
C ASN A 697 19.47 -31.18 17.66
#